data_AF-A0A284RNP9-F1
#
_entry.id   AF-A0A284RNP9-F1
#
_cell.length_a   1.000
_cell.length_b   1.000
_cell.length_c   1.000
_cell.angle_alpha   90.00
_cell.angle_beta   90.00
_cell.angle_gamma   90.00
#
_symmetry.space_group_name_H-M   'P 1'
#
loop_
_entity.id
_entity.type
_entity.pdbx_description
1 polymer ?
#
loop_
_entity_poly.entity_id
_entity_poly.type
_entity_poly.pdbx_seq_one_letter_code
_entity_poly.pdbx_strand_id
1 'polypeptide(L)'
;MRGPRSLPPPSKKRKLSNDSKALQTIQDTEQQLTRAAANNGSLNPLADLLDLTCSRKDSQEVSKGIYALYRVFVLVISNGKLSVAGDESAKTVKAWLWDRLNEYVDFLAGLVKDEERSLRVSALQILFSLQKHLSSAATKYSSPSVPQFHISHFRKIVSALLLCPSSPRKSSQASDTYIDADVLQVFHETWFSVHDDIRWFFLREAGTLLTTASTKEHPQLPVNLLRILEDLTTFPTESSELNAWWISELGAKPPKPKAAKGQDGEDDDGEDEPVGDAPEDDWRKFFDDDKTAKDTGKTKAPGARVHTLTIHQSLHSLPSHRAVFTRTWLELLSRLSVANDATATKALATRVLNIMHRGIMPHLTRPMLVMDWIGACVDYGGTVGLLALNALFVLMKEYNLDYPSFYTRLYAFLDRNLLHLKHRARFFRMTELFLSSTHLPATLLASFVKRLARLSLSAPPAGVIILIPFTYNILKRHPALMVMINRTDIDGSEDPFLPTESNPLSTNALSSSLWELQSHQSHYHSGVSTLVKVFSEAFTKPGFSMEDFLDHTYGTLYDTEANRKIKKEPALGASLELGDQAKVAAKLFGCNEEEDVGEEDSDSKKIISAEAQKCTSSPTMKYFSTRGGDQELSFEETVLTGLAPNGGLYIPVDIPSLPENWESEWKDYSFVDLSVAVLSLYISREEISEQELRDLVEKSYAGFRHPDVTPLKKLGEKKYALELWHGPTWAFKDVALQLLGNLFEFFLKRRNSRRTDGGIDKLTVVGATSGDTGSAAIYGLRNKANISIFILHPKGRVSPIQEAQMTTVTDANVHNLAVKGTFDDCQDIVKSLFSDTEFNATHRLGAVNSINWARILAQTVYYFLAYFHLRRETQSEVQFVVPTGNFGDILAGYYAKRMGLPMSAQLGVATNANDILARFWKTGRYEKVDSAPELPVSDGKQGTQDASGVKETLSPAMDILISSNFERLLWYLAFESVEGASDVKVRRAKAGEIIDGWMGKMKKDGKVEVPVKVLESARRDFCAERVSDEETLETIKSHFLGSPSYVVDPHTAVGLTAAARMANYNSPSTVQIVLSTAHPAKFSEAVSQALQGSSQFNFDRDVMPEEFKGLLQKERRVIDVEGPDVELVKRVIEKYV
;
A
#
# COMPACT_ATOMS: atom_id res chain seq x y z
N MET A 1 -34.67 -11.74 30.34
CA MET A 1 -33.47 -11.00 30.79
C MET A 1 -32.31 -11.39 29.88
N ARG A 2 -31.81 -10.48 29.05
CA ARG A 2 -30.61 -10.72 28.23
C ARG A 2 -29.40 -10.33 29.07
N GLY A 3 -28.55 -11.29 29.44
CA GLY A 3 -27.28 -11.03 30.14
C GLY A 3 -26.31 -10.21 29.27
N PRO A 4 -25.23 -9.66 29.85
CA PRO A 4 -24.28 -8.81 29.15
C PRO A 4 -23.61 -9.59 28.00
N ARG A 5 -23.80 -9.12 26.76
CA ARG A 5 -23.20 -9.70 25.54
C ARG A 5 -21.83 -9.08 25.29
N SER A 6 -20.79 -9.61 25.95
CA SER A 6 -19.40 -9.22 25.68
C SER A 6 -18.65 -10.19 24.75
N LEU A 7 -19.24 -11.35 24.41
CA LEU A 7 -18.70 -12.29 23.43
C LEU A 7 -19.61 -12.31 22.19
N PRO A 8 -19.04 -12.47 20.97
CA PRO A 8 -19.84 -12.70 19.77
C PRO A 8 -20.66 -13.99 19.93
N PRO A 9 -21.90 -14.06 19.40
CA PRO A 9 -22.67 -15.30 19.40
C PRO A 9 -21.90 -16.39 18.63
N PRO A 10 -21.96 -17.66 19.07
CA PRO A 10 -21.21 -18.73 18.42
C PRO A 10 -21.53 -18.80 16.92
N SER A 11 -20.49 -18.88 16.10
CA SER A 11 -20.61 -18.96 14.65
C SER A 11 -21.37 -20.22 14.23
N LYS A 12 -22.47 -20.02 13.49
CA LYS A 12 -23.37 -21.04 12.91
C LYS A 12 -24.09 -21.92 13.95
N LYS A 13 -25.42 -21.79 14.03
CA LYS A 13 -26.31 -22.86 14.52
C LYS A 13 -26.15 -24.08 13.62
N ARG A 14 -25.22 -24.98 13.93
CA ARG A 14 -25.22 -26.36 13.40
C ARG A 14 -26.52 -27.01 13.89
N LYS A 15 -27.32 -27.55 12.98
CA LYS A 15 -28.54 -28.31 13.29
C LYS A 15 -28.18 -29.40 14.31
N LEU A 16 -28.69 -29.26 15.53
CA LEU A 16 -28.53 -30.24 16.60
C LEU A 16 -29.30 -31.52 16.24
N SER A 17 -28.61 -32.65 16.19
CA SER A 17 -29.24 -33.96 16.32
C SER A 17 -29.56 -34.18 17.80
N ASN A 18 -30.86 -34.30 18.11
CA ASN A 18 -31.52 -34.90 19.28
C ASN A 18 -30.77 -35.00 20.63
N ASP A 19 -31.32 -34.31 21.64
CA ASP A 19 -31.45 -34.71 23.06
C ASP A 19 -30.32 -35.57 23.68
N SER A 20 -29.25 -34.93 24.16
CA SER A 20 -28.48 -35.45 25.30
C SER A 20 -29.08 -34.89 26.59
N LYS A 21 -29.53 -35.77 27.50
CA LYS A 21 -29.98 -35.40 28.86
C LYS A 21 -28.97 -34.49 29.58
N ALA A 22 -27.68 -34.66 29.31
CA ALA A 22 -26.62 -33.87 29.94
C ALA A 22 -26.62 -32.39 29.50
N LEU A 23 -26.94 -32.11 28.22
CA LEU A 23 -27.04 -30.73 27.72
C LEU A 23 -28.21 -29.98 28.39
N GLN A 24 -29.28 -30.69 28.72
CA GLN A 24 -30.44 -30.14 29.42
C GLN A 24 -30.12 -29.88 30.90
N THR A 25 -29.41 -30.80 31.55
CA THR A 25 -28.92 -30.59 32.93
C THR A 25 -28.01 -29.37 33.05
N ILE A 26 -27.05 -29.18 32.14
CA ILE A 26 -26.18 -27.99 32.13
C ILE A 26 -27.03 -26.70 32.02
N GLN A 27 -28.04 -26.70 31.15
CA GLN A 27 -28.90 -25.55 30.93
C GLN A 27 -29.82 -25.25 32.13
N ASP A 28 -30.32 -26.28 32.81
CA ASP A 28 -31.18 -26.13 33.99
C ASP A 28 -30.37 -25.62 35.19
N THR A 29 -29.17 -26.18 35.42
CA THR A 29 -28.25 -25.72 36.48
C THR A 29 -27.78 -24.29 36.23
N GLU A 30 -27.51 -23.91 34.98
CA GLU A 30 -27.18 -22.53 34.62
C GLU A 30 -28.32 -21.55 34.97
N GLN A 31 -29.57 -21.89 34.63
CA GLN A 31 -30.73 -21.06 34.93
C GLN A 31 -30.94 -20.92 36.44
N GLN A 32 -30.75 -22.01 37.20
CA GLN A 32 -30.81 -21.99 38.66
C GLN A 32 -29.75 -21.05 39.25
N LEU A 33 -28.49 -21.17 38.81
CA LEU A 33 -27.38 -20.32 39.28
C LEU A 33 -27.53 -18.86 38.88
N THR A 34 -28.05 -18.58 37.68
CA THR A 34 -28.29 -17.20 37.23
C THR A 34 -29.36 -16.52 38.10
N ARG A 35 -30.43 -17.23 38.46
CA ARG A 35 -31.46 -16.72 39.39
C ARG A 35 -30.91 -16.55 40.81
N ALA A 36 -30.13 -17.51 41.29
CA ALA A 36 -29.50 -17.45 42.63
C ALA A 36 -28.49 -16.29 42.74
N ALA A 37 -27.68 -16.07 41.70
CA ALA A 37 -26.72 -14.98 41.64
C ALA A 37 -27.38 -13.58 41.66
N ALA A 38 -28.57 -13.45 41.07
CA ALA A 38 -29.36 -12.21 41.07
C ALA A 38 -30.09 -11.96 42.40
N ASN A 39 -30.59 -13.01 43.06
CA ASN A 39 -31.43 -12.90 44.27
C ASN A 39 -30.69 -13.18 45.58
N ASN A 40 -29.34 -13.20 45.58
CA ASN A 40 -28.52 -13.59 46.74
C ASN A 40 -28.85 -14.97 47.34
N GLY A 41 -29.24 -15.92 46.49
CA GLY A 41 -29.43 -17.34 46.87
C GLY A 41 -28.11 -18.11 46.96
N SER A 42 -28.18 -19.38 47.40
CA SER A 42 -27.03 -20.28 47.51
C SER A 42 -26.37 -20.54 46.15
N LEU A 43 -25.04 -20.47 46.09
CA LEU A 43 -24.21 -20.72 44.90
C LEU A 43 -23.57 -22.12 44.91
N ASN A 44 -23.94 -23.01 45.85
CA ASN A 44 -23.39 -24.37 45.93
C ASN A 44 -23.50 -25.19 44.63
N PRO A 45 -24.57 -25.06 43.80
CA PRO A 45 -24.65 -25.79 42.52
C PRO A 45 -23.57 -25.41 41.49
N LEU A 46 -22.75 -24.40 41.77
CA LEU A 46 -21.59 -24.02 40.94
C LEU A 46 -20.54 -25.12 40.94
N ALA A 47 -20.34 -25.83 42.07
CA ALA A 47 -19.41 -26.96 42.14
C ALA A 47 -19.88 -28.10 41.23
N ASP A 48 -21.19 -28.40 41.25
CA ASP A 48 -21.80 -29.43 40.40
C ASP A 48 -21.66 -29.08 38.92
N LEU A 49 -21.89 -27.83 38.53
CA LEU A 49 -21.73 -27.38 37.14
C LEU A 49 -20.27 -27.45 36.66
N LEU A 50 -19.33 -27.15 37.56
CA LEU A 50 -17.91 -27.21 37.27
C LEU A 50 -17.45 -28.66 37.07
N ASP A 51 -17.79 -29.56 37.99
CA ASP A 51 -17.50 -31.00 37.89
C ASP A 51 -18.16 -31.62 36.66
N LEU A 52 -19.42 -31.25 36.37
CA LEU A 52 -20.13 -31.64 35.15
C LEU A 52 -19.45 -31.15 33.87
N THR A 53 -18.68 -30.07 33.91
CA THR A 53 -17.98 -29.55 32.72
C THR A 53 -16.60 -30.18 32.59
N CYS A 54 -15.86 -30.32 33.70
CA CYS A 54 -14.50 -30.84 33.73
C CYS A 54 -14.42 -32.36 33.50
N SER A 55 -15.43 -33.13 33.94
CA SER A 55 -15.47 -34.60 33.80
C SER A 55 -15.83 -35.10 32.40
N ARG A 56 -16.28 -34.22 31.50
CA ARG A 56 -16.84 -34.59 30.18
C ARG A 56 -15.77 -34.68 29.11
N LYS A 57 -15.94 -35.69 28.23
CA LYS A 57 -15.06 -35.91 27.09
C LYS A 57 -15.64 -35.40 25.77
N ASP A 58 -16.96 -35.19 25.67
CA ASP A 58 -17.60 -34.71 24.43
C ASP A 58 -17.34 -33.21 24.20
N SER A 59 -17.01 -32.83 22.96
CA SER A 59 -16.61 -31.46 22.62
C SER A 59 -17.78 -30.46 22.66
N GLN A 60 -18.99 -30.91 22.35
CA GLN A 60 -20.18 -30.06 22.35
C GLN A 60 -20.69 -29.81 23.76
N GLU A 61 -20.69 -30.84 24.61
CA GLU A 61 -21.02 -30.72 26.03
C GLU A 61 -20.05 -29.79 26.76
N VAL A 62 -18.74 -29.95 26.53
CA VAL A 62 -17.70 -29.07 27.10
C VAL A 62 -17.87 -27.64 26.60
N SER A 63 -18.13 -27.43 25.29
CA SER A 63 -18.38 -26.10 24.74
C SER A 63 -19.57 -25.40 25.42
N LYS A 64 -20.69 -26.09 25.62
CA LYS A 64 -21.83 -25.50 26.35
C LYS A 64 -21.51 -25.25 27.82
N GLY A 65 -20.82 -26.18 28.48
CA GLY A 65 -20.42 -26.06 29.88
C GLY A 65 -19.53 -24.84 30.14
N ILE A 66 -18.50 -24.63 29.30
CA ILE A 66 -17.61 -23.46 29.44
C ILE A 66 -18.37 -22.15 29.24
N TYR A 67 -19.32 -22.06 28.29
CA TYR A 67 -20.11 -20.83 28.12
C TYR A 67 -21.14 -20.61 29.24
N ALA A 68 -21.70 -21.69 29.81
CA ALA A 68 -22.60 -21.60 30.95
C ALA A 68 -21.86 -21.09 32.20
N LEU A 69 -20.72 -21.70 32.53
CA LEU A 69 -19.84 -21.25 33.62
C LEU A 69 -19.39 -19.80 33.42
N TYR A 70 -18.99 -19.43 32.20
CA TYR A 70 -18.63 -18.05 31.85
C TYR A 70 -19.74 -17.06 32.20
N ARG A 71 -20.99 -17.33 31.77
CA ARG A 71 -22.13 -16.42 32.04
C ARG A 71 -22.39 -16.27 33.54
N VAL A 72 -22.30 -17.37 34.30
CA VAL A 72 -22.47 -17.35 35.75
C VAL A 72 -21.33 -16.56 36.43
N PHE A 73 -20.08 -16.84 36.08
CA PHE A 73 -18.93 -16.13 36.67
C PHE A 73 -18.91 -14.64 36.33
N VAL A 74 -19.26 -14.25 35.11
CA VAL A 74 -19.40 -12.82 34.76
C VAL A 74 -20.43 -12.13 35.64
N LEU A 75 -21.57 -12.78 35.92
CA LEU A 75 -22.60 -12.23 36.81
C LEU A 75 -22.10 -12.13 38.27
N VAL A 76 -21.35 -13.13 38.75
CA VAL A 76 -20.73 -13.12 40.08
C VAL A 76 -19.71 -11.99 40.20
N ILE A 77 -18.89 -11.78 39.17
CA ILE A 77 -17.88 -10.70 39.09
C ILE A 77 -18.58 -9.33 39.04
N SER A 78 -19.57 -9.14 38.16
CA SER A 78 -20.25 -7.86 37.97
C SER A 78 -21.06 -7.41 39.19
N ASN A 79 -21.59 -8.37 39.95
CA ASN A 79 -22.33 -8.11 41.19
C ASN A 79 -21.41 -7.88 42.40
N GLY A 80 -20.09 -7.92 42.22
CA GLY A 80 -19.13 -7.61 43.28
C GLY A 80 -18.97 -8.67 44.35
N LYS A 81 -19.51 -9.88 44.14
CA LYS A 81 -19.45 -10.97 45.13
C LYS A 81 -18.02 -11.45 45.45
N LEU A 82 -17.07 -11.14 44.57
CA LEU A 82 -15.63 -11.41 44.76
C LEU A 82 -14.89 -10.30 45.51
N SER A 83 -15.51 -9.14 45.72
CA SER A 83 -14.87 -7.94 46.29
C SER A 83 -15.50 -7.43 47.59
N VAL A 84 -16.50 -8.13 48.15
CA VAL A 84 -17.17 -7.73 49.39
C VAL A 84 -16.19 -7.76 50.57
N ALA A 85 -16.11 -6.66 51.33
CA ALA A 85 -15.57 -6.64 52.68
C ALA A 85 -16.70 -7.02 53.65
N GLY A 86 -16.51 -8.10 54.41
CA GLY A 86 -17.54 -8.61 55.33
C GLY A 86 -16.94 -9.55 56.39
N ASP A 87 -17.81 -10.06 57.26
CA ASP A 87 -17.48 -10.96 58.38
C ASP A 87 -16.69 -12.22 57.95
N GLU A 88 -16.09 -12.94 58.90
CA GLU A 88 -15.31 -14.18 58.68
C GLU A 88 -15.99 -15.17 57.70
N SER A 89 -17.31 -15.34 57.81
CA SER A 89 -18.11 -16.20 56.92
C SER A 89 -18.13 -15.71 55.46
N ALA A 90 -18.17 -14.40 55.22
CA ALA A 90 -18.11 -13.81 53.89
C ALA A 90 -16.72 -13.98 53.26
N LYS A 91 -15.64 -13.93 54.06
CA LYS A 91 -14.28 -14.22 53.61
C LYS A 91 -14.13 -15.68 53.16
N THR A 92 -14.70 -16.64 53.89
CA THR A 92 -14.70 -18.06 53.50
C THR A 92 -15.43 -18.29 52.18
N VAL A 93 -16.61 -17.68 51.99
CA VAL A 93 -17.36 -17.78 50.73
C VAL A 93 -16.61 -17.13 49.57
N LYS A 94 -15.94 -15.99 49.80
CA LYS A 94 -15.08 -15.34 48.81
C LYS A 94 -13.92 -16.25 48.39
N ALA A 95 -13.20 -16.83 49.35
CA ALA A 95 -12.09 -17.75 49.06
C ALA A 95 -12.58 -18.94 48.23
N TRP A 96 -13.69 -19.55 48.62
CA TRP A 96 -14.30 -20.64 47.88
C TRP A 96 -14.68 -20.25 46.43
N LEU A 97 -15.25 -19.06 46.21
CA LEU A 97 -15.59 -18.58 44.86
C LEU A 97 -14.34 -18.35 44.00
N TRP A 98 -13.25 -17.83 44.59
CA TRP A 98 -11.97 -17.69 43.91
C TRP A 98 -11.36 -19.04 43.54
N ASP A 99 -11.46 -20.04 44.42
CA ASP A 99 -10.99 -21.41 44.14
C ASP A 99 -11.75 -22.02 42.95
N ARG A 100 -13.08 -21.89 42.93
CA ARG A 100 -13.91 -22.37 41.81
C ARG A 100 -13.59 -21.63 40.50
N LEU A 101 -13.37 -20.32 40.56
CA LEU A 101 -12.96 -19.52 39.39
C LEU A 101 -11.57 -19.94 38.89
N ASN A 102 -10.62 -20.19 39.80
CA ASN A 102 -9.28 -20.64 39.45
C ASN A 102 -9.30 -22.01 38.77
N GLU A 103 -10.08 -22.97 39.29
CA GLU A 103 -10.25 -24.28 38.68
C GLU A 103 -10.85 -24.18 37.27
N TYR A 104 -11.83 -23.28 37.08
CA TYR A 104 -12.38 -22.99 35.76
C TYR A 104 -11.35 -22.39 34.80
N VAL A 105 -10.56 -21.41 35.26
CA VAL A 105 -9.52 -20.76 34.45
C VAL A 105 -8.42 -21.76 34.07
N ASP A 106 -8.01 -22.63 34.98
CA ASP A 106 -6.99 -23.65 34.73
C ASP A 106 -7.50 -24.70 33.72
N PHE A 107 -8.79 -25.05 33.79
CA PHE A 107 -9.43 -25.88 32.77
C PHE A 107 -9.45 -25.21 31.39
N LEU A 108 -9.82 -23.92 31.30
CA LEU A 108 -9.77 -23.16 30.05
C LEU A 108 -8.35 -23.03 29.50
N ALA A 109 -7.35 -22.83 30.36
CA ALA A 109 -5.94 -22.75 29.98
C ALA A 109 -5.47 -24.04 29.31
N GLY A 110 -5.87 -25.21 29.82
CA GLY A 110 -5.62 -26.50 29.18
C GLY A 110 -6.33 -26.67 27.83
N LEU A 111 -7.56 -26.15 27.70
CA LEU A 111 -8.31 -26.22 26.44
C LEU A 111 -7.71 -25.40 25.29
N VAL A 112 -6.79 -24.46 25.58
CA VAL A 112 -6.04 -23.73 24.53
C VAL A 112 -5.24 -24.69 23.64
N LYS A 113 -4.87 -25.89 24.15
CA LYS A 113 -4.16 -26.94 23.39
C LYS A 113 -5.04 -28.17 23.09
N ASP A 114 -6.36 -27.99 23.07
CA ASP A 114 -7.31 -29.05 22.72
C ASP A 114 -7.21 -29.47 21.24
N GLU A 115 -7.67 -30.66 20.88
CA GLU A 115 -7.70 -31.12 19.48
C GLU A 115 -8.69 -30.31 18.64
N GLU A 116 -9.80 -29.90 19.27
CA GLU A 116 -10.87 -29.18 18.59
C GLU A 116 -10.59 -27.68 18.51
N ARG A 117 -10.43 -27.18 17.27
CA ARG A 117 -10.24 -25.75 16.99
C ARG A 117 -11.28 -24.86 17.65
N SER A 118 -12.55 -25.28 17.64
CA SER A 118 -13.63 -24.48 18.22
C SER A 118 -13.46 -24.28 19.73
N LEU A 119 -12.93 -25.28 20.45
CA LEU A 119 -12.69 -25.17 21.89
C LEU A 119 -11.46 -24.31 22.18
N ARG A 120 -10.38 -24.44 21.41
CA ARG A 120 -9.19 -23.58 21.55
C ARG A 120 -9.55 -22.10 21.45
N VAL A 121 -10.25 -21.73 20.38
CA VAL A 121 -10.67 -20.34 20.13
C VAL A 121 -11.65 -19.85 21.19
N SER A 122 -12.64 -20.67 21.56
CA SER A 122 -13.64 -20.30 22.58
C SER A 122 -12.98 -20.10 23.95
N ALA A 123 -12.06 -20.98 24.35
CA ALA A 123 -11.33 -20.88 25.61
C ALA A 123 -10.50 -19.60 25.68
N LEU A 124 -9.75 -19.27 24.62
CA LEU A 124 -8.97 -18.04 24.53
C LEU A 124 -9.86 -16.79 24.63
N GLN A 125 -10.97 -16.74 23.88
CA GLN A 125 -11.92 -15.63 23.94
C GLN A 125 -12.53 -15.45 25.33
N ILE A 126 -12.89 -16.54 26.00
CA ILE A 126 -13.43 -16.51 27.36
C ILE A 126 -12.36 -15.99 28.34
N LEU A 127 -11.12 -16.47 28.25
CA LEU A 127 -10.02 -16.03 29.11
C LEU A 127 -9.79 -14.51 29.04
N PHE A 128 -9.73 -13.94 27.82
CA PHE A 128 -9.57 -12.49 27.63
C PHE A 128 -10.81 -11.68 28.03
N SER A 129 -12.01 -12.23 27.83
CA SER A 129 -13.25 -11.59 28.31
C SER A 129 -13.33 -11.58 29.84
N LEU A 130 -12.93 -12.66 30.51
CA LEU A 130 -12.82 -12.69 31.98
C LEU A 130 -11.79 -11.66 32.48
N GLN A 131 -10.65 -11.50 31.80
CA GLN A 131 -9.66 -10.46 32.13
C GLN A 131 -10.30 -9.06 32.15
N LYS A 132 -11.20 -8.79 31.20
CA LYS A 132 -11.94 -7.52 31.14
C LYS A 132 -12.82 -7.32 32.37
N HIS A 133 -13.68 -8.29 32.66
CA HIS A 133 -14.63 -8.19 33.78
C HIS A 133 -13.91 -8.14 35.14
N LEU A 134 -12.84 -8.91 35.33
CA LEU A 134 -12.06 -8.92 36.56
C LEU A 134 -11.35 -7.58 36.79
N SER A 135 -10.78 -6.98 35.74
CA SER A 135 -10.10 -5.68 35.82
C SER A 135 -11.08 -4.53 36.07
N SER A 136 -12.23 -4.53 35.39
CA SER A 136 -13.31 -3.55 35.65
C SER A 136 -13.88 -3.68 37.06
N ALA A 137 -14.07 -4.91 37.57
CA ALA A 137 -14.53 -5.12 38.94
C ALA A 137 -13.50 -4.64 39.96
N ALA A 138 -12.21 -4.96 39.77
CA ALA A 138 -11.13 -4.47 40.64
C ALA A 138 -11.08 -2.93 40.69
N THR A 139 -11.26 -2.28 39.54
CA THR A 139 -11.32 -0.81 39.44
C THR A 139 -12.53 -0.22 40.18
N LYS A 140 -13.71 -0.85 40.03
CA LYS A 140 -14.98 -0.37 40.60
C LYS A 140 -15.02 -0.47 42.14
N TYR A 141 -14.42 -1.51 42.70
CA TYR A 141 -14.45 -1.78 44.13
C TYR A 141 -13.18 -1.32 44.88
N SER A 142 -12.23 -0.69 44.20
CA SER A 142 -11.09 -0.02 44.82
C SER A 142 -11.49 1.37 45.34
N SER A 143 -10.99 1.77 46.51
CA SER A 143 -11.18 3.11 47.09
C SER A 143 -9.81 3.72 47.40
N PRO A 144 -9.40 4.81 46.70
CA PRO A 144 -10.09 5.51 45.62
C PRO A 144 -10.18 4.67 44.33
N SER A 145 -11.17 4.95 43.47
CA SER A 145 -11.37 4.22 42.20
C SER A 145 -10.25 4.56 41.21
N VAL A 146 -9.18 3.78 41.29
CA VAL A 146 -8.03 3.85 40.38
C VAL A 146 -8.16 2.73 39.36
N PRO A 147 -7.93 2.99 38.06
CA PRO A 147 -7.89 1.93 37.05
C PRO A 147 -6.91 0.81 37.43
N GLN A 148 -7.41 -0.42 37.52
CA GLN A 148 -6.63 -1.61 37.88
C GLN A 148 -6.70 -2.67 36.77
N PHE A 149 -5.58 -3.39 36.60
CA PHE A 149 -5.49 -4.56 35.74
C PHE A 149 -5.32 -5.82 36.59
N HIS A 150 -6.12 -6.85 36.34
CA HIS A 150 -6.08 -8.07 37.13
C HIS A 150 -4.90 -8.97 36.71
N ILE A 151 -3.71 -8.72 37.26
CA ILE A 151 -2.44 -9.33 36.82
C ILE A 151 -2.40 -10.85 37.04
N SER A 152 -2.95 -11.37 38.15
CA SER A 152 -2.87 -12.80 38.48
C SER A 152 -3.61 -13.68 37.46
N HIS A 153 -4.78 -13.25 36.98
CA HIS A 153 -5.50 -13.93 35.90
C HIS A 153 -4.74 -13.82 34.58
N PHE A 154 -4.25 -12.63 34.24
CA PHE A 154 -3.50 -12.43 33.00
C PHE A 154 -2.21 -13.26 32.95
N ARG A 155 -1.52 -13.44 34.08
CA ARG A 155 -0.37 -14.34 34.18
C ARG A 155 -0.72 -15.77 33.79
N LYS A 156 -1.91 -16.27 34.18
CA LYS A 156 -2.38 -17.59 33.76
C LYS A 156 -2.61 -17.66 32.24
N ILE A 157 -3.10 -16.58 31.62
CA ILE A 157 -3.24 -16.49 30.16
C ILE A 157 -1.88 -16.56 29.46
N VAL A 158 -0.91 -15.76 29.93
CA VAL A 158 0.46 -15.75 29.38
C VAL A 158 1.12 -17.12 29.54
N SER A 159 1.00 -17.74 30.72
CA SER A 159 1.49 -19.10 30.95
C SER A 159 0.81 -20.13 30.05
N ALA A 160 -0.50 -20.03 29.81
CA ALA A 160 -1.23 -20.93 28.91
C ALA A 160 -0.71 -20.84 27.46
N LEU A 161 -0.48 -19.62 26.97
CA LEU A 161 0.05 -19.38 25.62
C LEU A 161 1.50 -19.84 25.46
N LEU A 162 2.35 -19.64 26.48
CA LEU A 162 3.79 -19.92 26.38
C LEU A 162 4.16 -21.36 26.77
N LEU A 163 3.56 -21.91 27.83
CA LEU A 163 3.82 -23.27 28.29
C LEU A 163 3.01 -24.32 27.53
N CYS A 164 1.85 -23.93 26.97
CA CYS A 164 0.93 -24.81 26.25
C CYS A 164 0.60 -26.09 27.04
N PRO A 165 -0.08 -25.99 28.21
CA PRO A 165 -0.41 -27.15 29.02
C PRO A 165 -1.32 -28.13 28.26
N SER A 166 -1.16 -29.42 28.51
CA SER A 166 -1.95 -30.47 27.87
C SER A 166 -3.44 -30.31 28.14
N SER A 167 -4.28 -30.52 27.12
CA SER A 167 -5.73 -30.48 27.30
C SER A 167 -6.20 -31.56 28.29
N PRO A 168 -7.08 -31.20 29.24
CA PRO A 168 -7.66 -32.15 30.20
C PRO A 168 -8.53 -33.24 29.52
N ARG A 169 -8.89 -33.06 28.23
CA ARG A 169 -9.64 -34.06 27.46
C ARG A 169 -8.77 -35.12 26.79
N LYS A 170 -7.45 -34.94 26.67
CA LYS A 170 -6.56 -35.89 25.97
C LYS A 170 -6.16 -37.06 26.86
N SER A 171 -6.26 -38.29 26.33
CA SER A 171 -5.82 -39.53 27.00
C SER A 171 -4.59 -40.20 26.39
N SER A 172 -3.89 -39.61 25.41
CA SER A 172 -2.66 -40.20 24.86
C SER A 172 -1.57 -39.17 24.56
N GLN A 173 -0.32 -39.63 24.70
CA GLN A 173 0.92 -38.86 24.60
C GLN A 173 1.19 -38.29 23.20
N ALA A 174 1.82 -37.10 23.21
CA ALA A 174 2.68 -36.52 22.18
C ALA A 174 2.06 -36.21 20.80
N SER A 175 1.69 -34.94 20.59
CA SER A 175 1.92 -34.27 19.31
C SER A 175 1.99 -32.76 19.51
N ASP A 176 3.22 -32.25 19.50
CA ASP A 176 3.59 -30.84 19.43
C ASP A 176 3.37 -29.96 20.69
N THR A 177 4.48 -29.53 21.31
CA THR A 177 4.51 -28.63 22.48
C THR A 177 4.44 -27.15 22.09
N TYR A 178 4.42 -26.84 20.78
CA TYR A 178 4.33 -25.48 20.30
C TYR A 178 2.88 -24.97 20.22
N ILE A 179 2.72 -23.65 20.26
CA ILE A 179 1.43 -22.98 20.07
C ILE A 179 0.85 -23.31 18.68
N ASP A 180 -0.45 -23.61 18.64
CA ASP A 180 -1.16 -23.86 17.38
C ASP A 180 -1.35 -22.54 16.60
N ALA A 181 -1.25 -22.62 15.28
CA ALA A 181 -1.28 -21.44 14.39
C ALA A 181 -2.61 -20.67 14.48
N ASP A 182 -3.73 -21.33 14.76
CA ASP A 182 -5.03 -20.69 14.90
C ASP A 182 -5.16 -19.90 16.21
N VAL A 183 -4.62 -20.42 17.31
CA VAL A 183 -4.55 -19.71 18.60
C VAL A 183 -3.63 -18.49 18.46
N LEU A 184 -2.47 -18.68 17.83
CA LEU A 184 -1.52 -17.61 17.55
C LEU A 184 -2.16 -16.49 16.72
N GLN A 185 -2.80 -16.83 15.60
CA GLN A 185 -3.47 -15.87 14.72
C GLN A 185 -4.57 -15.09 15.46
N VAL A 186 -5.46 -15.79 16.17
CA VAL A 186 -6.55 -15.13 16.91
C VAL A 186 -6.00 -14.24 18.02
N PHE A 187 -4.98 -14.69 18.76
CA PHE A 187 -4.33 -13.88 19.78
C PHE A 187 -3.73 -12.60 19.20
N HIS A 188 -3.00 -12.74 18.08
CA HIS A 188 -2.30 -11.66 17.43
C HIS A 188 -3.27 -10.61 16.84
N GLU A 189 -4.21 -11.04 16.01
CA GLU A 189 -5.15 -10.16 15.29
C GLU A 189 -6.19 -9.51 16.22
N THR A 190 -6.59 -10.19 17.30
CA THR A 190 -7.67 -9.69 18.18
C THR A 190 -7.14 -8.83 19.32
N TRP A 191 -5.98 -9.17 19.91
CA TRP A 191 -5.51 -8.49 21.12
C TRP A 191 -4.08 -7.95 21.03
N PHE A 192 -3.09 -8.74 20.64
CA PHE A 192 -1.67 -8.36 20.78
C PHE A 192 -1.23 -7.22 19.85
N SER A 193 -1.70 -7.23 18.60
CA SER A 193 -1.40 -6.16 17.63
C SER A 193 -2.27 -4.92 17.82
N VAL A 194 -3.45 -5.07 18.43
CA VAL A 194 -4.48 -4.01 18.51
C VAL A 194 -4.41 -3.21 19.81
N HIS A 195 -4.15 -3.84 20.96
CA HIS A 195 -4.31 -3.21 22.28
C HIS A 195 -2.98 -3.00 23.03
N ASP A 196 -2.70 -1.75 23.40
CA ASP A 196 -1.45 -1.32 24.02
C ASP A 196 -1.28 -1.86 25.45
N ASP A 197 -2.36 -1.90 26.23
CA ASP A 197 -2.37 -2.50 27.57
C ASP A 197 -2.04 -3.99 27.51
N ILE A 198 -2.70 -4.74 26.63
CA ILE A 198 -2.41 -6.17 26.45
C ILE A 198 -0.96 -6.37 26.04
N ARG A 199 -0.46 -5.60 25.07
CA ARG A 199 0.92 -5.71 24.59
C ARG A 199 1.92 -5.46 25.71
N TRP A 200 1.74 -4.38 26.48
CA TRP A 200 2.63 -4.00 27.58
C TRP A 200 2.63 -5.05 28.71
N PHE A 201 1.45 -5.49 29.17
CA PHE A 201 1.35 -6.50 30.22
C PHE A 201 1.87 -7.86 29.74
N PHE A 202 1.62 -8.23 28.48
CA PHE A 202 2.10 -9.49 27.91
C PHE A 202 3.61 -9.54 27.91
N LEU A 203 4.28 -8.51 27.36
CA LEU A 203 5.73 -8.46 27.31
C LEU A 203 6.35 -8.50 28.72
N ARG A 204 5.75 -7.80 29.69
CA ARG A 204 6.21 -7.77 31.09
C ARG A 204 6.12 -9.16 31.74
N GLU A 205 4.97 -9.82 31.67
CA GLU A 205 4.79 -11.14 32.29
C GLU A 205 5.58 -12.22 31.54
N ALA A 206 5.66 -12.16 30.20
CA ALA A 206 6.47 -13.09 29.41
C ALA A 206 7.95 -12.99 29.75
N GLY A 207 8.48 -11.77 29.90
CA GLY A 207 9.85 -11.53 30.32
C GLY A 207 10.14 -12.09 31.72
N THR A 208 9.22 -11.90 32.68
CA THR A 208 9.34 -12.48 34.04
C THR A 208 9.26 -14.02 34.01
N LEU A 209 8.34 -14.58 33.23
CA LEU A 209 8.20 -16.03 33.11
C LEU A 209 9.48 -16.67 32.54
N LEU A 210 10.09 -16.06 31.52
CA LEU A 210 11.39 -16.47 30.98
C LEU A 210 12.51 -16.48 32.03
N THR A 211 12.52 -15.51 32.94
CA THR A 211 13.57 -15.43 33.98
C THR A 211 13.36 -16.49 35.06
N THR A 212 12.10 -16.71 35.47
CA THR A 212 11.74 -17.65 36.54
C THR A 212 11.73 -19.12 36.12
N ALA A 213 11.38 -19.42 34.86
CA ALA A 213 11.25 -20.80 34.38
C ALA A 213 12.60 -21.43 34.03
N SER A 214 12.79 -22.69 34.42
CA SER A 214 13.99 -23.46 34.06
C SER A 214 13.94 -23.86 32.58
N THR A 215 15.00 -23.54 31.83
CA THR A 215 15.14 -23.94 30.41
C THR A 215 15.12 -25.45 30.21
N LYS A 216 15.47 -26.23 31.23
CA LYS A 216 15.44 -27.71 31.18
C LYS A 216 14.01 -28.26 31.29
N GLU A 217 13.14 -27.60 32.04
CA GLU A 217 11.76 -28.06 32.29
C GLU A 217 10.82 -27.64 31.15
N HIS A 218 11.07 -26.48 30.55
CA HIS A 218 10.20 -25.89 29.51
C HIS A 218 11.00 -25.39 28.30
N PRO A 219 11.58 -26.30 27.48
CA PRO A 219 12.36 -25.91 26.29
C PRO A 219 11.53 -25.20 25.20
N GLN A 220 10.21 -25.39 25.20
CA GLN A 220 9.29 -24.77 24.22
C GLN A 220 9.04 -23.28 24.47
N LEU A 221 9.26 -22.79 25.69
CA LEU A 221 8.86 -21.45 26.12
C LEU A 221 9.53 -20.34 25.29
N PRO A 222 10.87 -20.32 25.10
CA PRO A 222 11.53 -19.32 24.24
C PRO A 222 11.05 -19.38 22.79
N VAL A 223 10.76 -20.57 22.27
CA VAL A 223 10.32 -20.76 20.87
C VAL A 223 8.90 -20.26 20.66
N ASN A 224 7.99 -20.52 21.61
CA ASN A 224 6.62 -20.02 21.58
C ASN A 224 6.57 -18.50 21.72
N LEU A 225 7.41 -17.92 22.60
CA LEU A 225 7.52 -16.46 22.68
C LEU A 225 8.05 -15.86 21.38
N LEU A 226 9.08 -16.47 20.77
CA LEU A 226 9.59 -16.01 19.47
C LEU A 226 8.51 -16.06 18.37
N ARG A 227 7.67 -17.11 18.33
CA ARG A 227 6.55 -17.19 17.38
C ARG A 227 5.53 -16.06 17.56
N ILE A 228 5.27 -15.64 18.80
CA ILE A 228 4.36 -14.52 19.07
C ILE A 228 5.00 -13.18 18.69
N LEU A 229 6.29 -13.00 18.98
CA LEU A 229 6.98 -11.73 18.73
C LEU A 229 7.39 -11.53 17.27
N GLU A 230 7.58 -12.59 16.48
CA GLU A 230 7.96 -12.47 15.06
C GLU A 230 6.84 -11.93 14.16
N ASP A 231 5.58 -12.15 14.55
CA ASP A 231 4.40 -11.65 13.85
C ASP A 231 4.12 -10.16 14.12
N LEU A 232 4.81 -9.57 15.12
CA LEU A 232 4.65 -8.18 15.50
C LEU A 232 5.33 -7.26 14.48
N THR A 233 4.58 -6.82 13.47
CA THR A 233 5.08 -5.97 12.38
C THR A 233 5.26 -4.50 12.76
N THR A 234 4.50 -4.02 13.75
CA THR A 234 4.46 -2.61 14.16
C THR A 234 4.49 -2.49 15.68
N PHE A 235 5.36 -1.64 16.21
CA PHE A 235 5.42 -1.30 17.63
C PHE A 235 5.47 0.23 17.79
N PRO A 236 4.85 0.81 18.84
CA PRO A 236 4.78 2.26 18.99
C PRO A 236 6.15 2.94 18.89
N THR A 237 6.25 3.90 18.00
CA THR A 237 7.40 4.79 17.79
C THR A 237 7.16 6.17 18.37
N GLU A 238 5.91 6.62 18.41
CA GLU A 238 5.47 7.90 18.96
C GLU A 238 4.51 7.71 20.15
N SER A 239 4.40 8.72 21.03
CA SER A 239 3.48 8.64 22.18
C SER A 239 2.01 8.81 21.79
N SER A 240 1.72 9.42 20.63
CA SER A 240 0.40 9.58 20.02
C SER A 240 -0.22 8.25 19.59
N GLU A 241 0.62 7.26 19.27
CA GLU A 241 0.21 5.93 18.81
C GLU A 241 -0.34 5.06 19.96
N LEU A 242 -0.09 5.44 21.22
CA LEU A 242 -0.64 4.76 22.40
C LEU A 242 -2.08 5.20 22.66
N ASN A 243 -3.04 4.57 21.99
CA ASN A 243 -4.44 5.02 22.00
C ASN A 243 -5.49 3.89 22.07
N ALA A 244 -5.08 2.63 22.06
CA ALA A 244 -6.00 1.50 21.99
C ALA A 244 -5.93 0.63 23.25
N TRP A 245 -7.06 0.51 23.96
CA TRP A 245 -7.14 -0.12 25.29
C TRP A 245 -8.17 -1.25 25.31
N TRP A 246 -7.79 -2.45 25.75
CA TRP A 246 -8.73 -3.55 25.98
C TRP A 246 -9.58 -3.28 27.23
N ILE A 247 -8.93 -2.80 28.29
CA ILE A 247 -9.59 -2.30 29.50
C ILE A 247 -9.82 -0.80 29.33
N SER A 248 -11.06 -0.41 29.04
CA SER A 248 -11.47 0.98 28.78
C SER A 248 -11.03 1.96 29.86
N GLU A 249 -11.03 1.52 31.12
CA GLU A 249 -10.70 2.31 32.31
C GLU A 249 -9.22 2.72 32.33
N LEU A 250 -8.32 1.91 31.75
CA LEU A 250 -6.89 2.22 31.64
C LEU A 250 -6.59 3.27 30.56
N GLY A 251 -7.55 3.57 29.68
CA GLY A 251 -7.43 4.64 28.69
C GLY A 251 -7.62 6.04 29.26
N ALA A 252 -8.10 6.17 30.51
CA ALA A 252 -8.20 7.46 31.18
C ALA A 252 -6.81 8.06 31.38
N LYS A 253 -6.67 9.39 31.21
CA LYS A 253 -5.36 10.03 31.40
C LYS A 253 -4.90 9.89 32.85
N PRO A 254 -3.67 9.40 33.11
CA PRO A 254 -3.15 9.29 34.46
C PRO A 254 -2.92 10.67 35.10
N PRO A 255 -2.97 10.78 36.44
CA PRO A 255 -2.56 12.00 37.13
C PRO A 255 -1.11 12.34 36.79
N LYS A 256 -0.80 13.64 36.67
CA LYS A 256 0.54 14.12 36.31
C LYS A 256 1.58 13.58 37.31
N PRO A 257 2.77 13.15 36.84
CA PRO A 257 3.86 12.75 37.74
C PRO A 257 4.19 13.90 38.69
N LYS A 258 4.40 13.61 39.98
CA LYS A 258 4.93 14.62 40.91
C LYS A 258 6.35 14.99 40.44
N ALA A 259 6.59 16.27 40.18
CA ALA A 259 7.92 16.75 39.83
C ALA A 259 8.86 16.47 41.02
N ALA A 260 10.02 15.85 40.74
CA ALA A 260 11.06 15.69 41.74
C ALA A 260 11.45 17.09 42.25
N LYS A 261 11.19 17.38 43.53
CA LYS A 261 11.75 18.55 44.18
C LYS A 261 13.27 18.38 44.16
N GLY A 262 13.97 19.30 43.50
CA GLY A 262 15.40 19.48 43.74
C GLY A 262 15.56 19.92 45.20
N GLN A 263 16.28 19.13 45.98
CA GLN A 263 16.62 19.43 47.36
C GLN A 263 18.14 19.42 47.44
N ASP A 264 18.73 20.60 47.31
CA ASP A 264 20.05 20.89 47.87
C ASP A 264 19.81 21.28 49.34
N GLY A 265 20.37 20.50 50.27
CA GLY A 265 20.71 20.95 51.62
C GLY A 265 19.75 20.58 52.78
N GLU A 266 20.39 20.00 53.80
CA GLU A 266 20.02 19.83 55.21
C GLU A 266 19.20 18.61 55.64
N ASP A 267 19.86 17.84 56.52
CA ASP A 267 19.39 16.71 57.31
C ASP A 267 18.10 17.05 58.07
N ASP A 268 17.07 16.22 57.90
CA ASP A 268 16.03 16.03 58.91
C ASP A 268 15.51 14.59 58.83
N ASP A 269 15.81 13.82 59.87
CA ASP A 269 15.39 12.43 60.07
C ASP A 269 13.87 12.39 60.29
N GLY A 270 13.12 12.12 59.22
CA GLY A 270 11.69 11.85 59.25
C GLY A 270 11.36 10.57 58.49
N GLU A 271 11.17 9.47 59.21
CA GLU A 271 10.63 8.20 58.71
C GLU A 271 9.21 8.43 58.14
N ASP A 272 9.09 8.61 56.83
CA ASP A 272 7.84 8.40 56.10
C ASP A 272 7.90 7.03 55.41
N GLU A 273 7.21 6.04 56.00
CA GLU A 273 7.08 4.71 55.43
C GLU A 273 6.51 4.73 54.00
N PRO A 274 7.11 4.00 53.04
CA PRO A 274 6.51 3.80 51.74
C PRO A 274 5.35 2.80 51.85
N VAL A 275 4.15 3.31 51.57
CA VAL A 275 2.92 2.51 51.45
C VAL A 275 3.04 1.53 50.27
N GLY A 276 3.27 0.25 50.58
CA GLY A 276 2.78 -0.92 49.83
C GLY A 276 3.69 -1.52 48.74
N ASP A 277 4.32 -2.65 49.06
CA ASP A 277 4.80 -3.75 48.17
C ASP A 277 5.46 -3.35 46.83
N ALA A 278 6.59 -2.66 46.88
CA ALA A 278 7.56 -2.66 45.78
C ALA A 278 8.63 -3.74 46.05
N PRO A 279 8.80 -4.78 45.20
CA PRO A 279 9.90 -5.72 45.35
C PRO A 279 11.24 -4.98 45.26
N GLU A 280 12.24 -5.40 46.05
CA GLU A 280 13.59 -4.80 46.14
C GLU A 280 14.37 -4.72 44.80
N ASP A 281 13.83 -5.24 43.70
CA ASP A 281 14.48 -5.32 42.38
C ASP A 281 13.59 -4.75 41.24
N ASP A 282 13.33 -3.43 41.26
CA ASP A 282 12.61 -2.75 40.16
C ASP A 282 13.52 -2.56 38.95
N TRP A 283 13.48 -3.54 38.05
CA TRP A 283 14.17 -3.54 36.75
C TRP A 283 14.00 -2.26 35.91
N ARG A 284 12.97 -1.44 36.16
CA ARG A 284 12.78 -0.15 35.48
C ARG A 284 13.91 0.83 35.78
N LYS A 285 14.51 0.75 36.97
CA LYS A 285 15.66 1.57 37.38
C LYS A 285 16.82 1.46 36.40
N PHE A 286 17.05 0.27 35.83
CA PHE A 286 18.09 0.04 34.83
C PHE A 286 17.97 0.97 33.61
N PHE A 287 16.75 1.38 33.24
CA PHE A 287 16.48 2.24 32.09
C PHE A 287 16.44 3.74 32.44
N ASP A 288 16.58 4.11 33.72
CA ASP A 288 16.52 5.50 34.18
C ASP A 288 17.87 6.18 34.30
N ASP A 289 18.97 5.41 34.30
CA ASP A 289 20.31 5.94 34.38
C ASP A 289 20.84 6.45 33.01
N ASP A 290 20.89 7.77 32.96
CA ASP A 290 21.77 8.71 32.24
C ASP A 290 22.04 8.67 30.73
N LYS A 291 21.59 9.77 30.12
CA LYS A 291 22.38 10.75 29.33
C LYS A 291 23.81 10.32 28.97
N THR A 292 23.96 9.45 27.98
CA THR A 292 25.22 9.27 27.25
C THR A 292 24.97 9.14 25.76
N ALA A 293 24.52 10.22 25.14
CA ALA A 293 24.83 10.55 23.74
C ALA A 293 24.54 12.04 23.52
N LYS A 294 25.51 12.73 22.91
CA LYS A 294 25.54 14.17 22.65
C LYS A 294 24.28 14.65 21.92
N ASP A 295 23.34 15.27 22.64
CA ASP A 295 22.30 16.06 22.00
C ASP A 295 22.70 17.53 22.04
N THR A 296 23.17 18.01 20.90
CA THR A 296 23.42 19.41 20.61
C THR A 296 22.10 20.16 20.64
N GLY A 297 21.82 20.82 21.76
CA GLY A 297 21.02 22.05 21.82
C GLY A 297 19.54 21.89 21.53
N LYS A 298 18.77 21.29 22.46
CA LYS A 298 17.39 21.69 22.78
C LYS A 298 17.05 21.24 24.20
N THR A 299 16.94 22.19 25.12
CA THR A 299 16.53 21.99 26.51
C THR A 299 15.09 21.47 26.60
N LYS A 300 14.90 20.14 26.68
CA LYS A 300 13.66 19.55 27.18
C LYS A 300 13.77 19.33 28.69
N ALA A 301 12.74 19.76 29.43
CA ALA A 301 12.60 19.53 30.86
C ALA A 301 12.73 18.02 31.19
N PRO A 302 13.31 17.65 32.35
CA PRO A 302 13.51 16.27 32.71
C PRO A 302 12.15 15.57 32.87
N GLY A 303 11.87 14.59 32.00
CA GLY A 303 10.72 13.69 32.17
C GLY A 303 10.86 12.87 33.45
N ALA A 304 9.74 12.49 34.06
CA ALA A 304 9.74 11.61 35.22
C ALA A 304 10.39 10.26 34.88
N ARG A 305 11.24 9.75 35.77
CA ARG A 305 11.94 8.47 35.63
C ARG A 305 10.94 7.31 35.58
N VAL A 306 11.14 6.34 34.70
CA VAL A 306 10.25 5.19 34.44
C VAL A 306 9.96 4.38 35.70
N HIS A 307 10.93 4.17 36.59
CA HIS A 307 10.74 3.48 37.88
C HIS A 307 9.83 4.25 38.85
N THR A 308 9.77 5.58 38.73
CA THR A 308 8.89 6.41 39.56
C THR A 308 7.45 6.45 39.07
N LEU A 309 7.17 5.89 37.88
CA LEU A 309 5.84 5.87 37.29
C LEU A 309 4.98 4.75 37.90
N THR A 310 3.76 5.11 38.30
CA THR A 310 2.71 4.13 38.60
C THR A 310 2.42 3.27 37.37
N ILE A 311 1.85 2.07 37.55
CA ILE A 311 1.48 1.19 36.42
C ILE A 311 0.61 1.93 35.39
N HIS A 312 -0.37 2.71 35.85
CA HIS A 312 -1.24 3.50 34.98
C HIS A 312 -0.47 4.58 34.19
N GLN A 313 0.51 5.23 34.81
CA GLN A 313 1.40 6.17 34.10
C GLN A 313 2.36 5.47 33.14
N SER A 314 2.87 4.29 33.50
CA SER A 314 3.74 3.47 32.64
C SER A 314 3.06 3.12 31.32
N LEU A 315 1.76 2.77 31.36
CA LEU A 315 1.00 2.41 30.16
C LEU A 315 0.88 3.54 29.13
N HIS A 316 0.85 4.80 29.57
CA HIS A 316 0.79 5.98 28.69
C HIS A 316 2.17 6.54 28.34
N SER A 317 3.25 5.88 28.78
CA SER A 317 4.62 6.31 28.59
C SER A 317 5.32 5.45 27.55
N LEU A 318 5.59 6.01 26.37
CA LEU A 318 6.35 5.33 25.31
C LEU A 318 7.71 4.77 25.80
N PRO A 319 8.52 5.51 26.59
CA PRO A 319 9.73 4.95 27.18
C PRO A 319 9.50 3.66 27.99
N SER A 320 8.36 3.54 28.68
CA SER A 320 8.02 2.33 29.42
C SER A 320 7.72 1.15 28.50
N HIS A 321 6.98 1.36 27.41
CA HIS A 321 6.72 0.33 26.40
C HIS A 321 8.02 -0.19 25.77
N ARG A 322 8.92 0.73 25.37
CA ARG A 322 10.23 0.36 24.84
C ARG A 322 11.10 -0.35 25.87
N ALA A 323 11.03 0.04 27.15
CA ALA A 323 11.80 -0.60 28.23
C ALA A 323 11.36 -2.05 28.46
N VAL A 324 10.05 -2.31 28.54
CA VAL A 324 9.52 -3.68 28.66
C VAL A 324 9.92 -4.49 27.43
N PHE A 325 9.73 -3.95 26.21
CA PHE A 325 10.10 -4.60 24.96
C PHE A 325 11.59 -4.98 24.93
N THR A 326 12.46 -4.06 25.34
CA THR A 326 13.91 -4.28 25.41
C THR A 326 14.25 -5.40 26.38
N ARG A 327 13.68 -5.38 27.59
CA ARG A 327 13.90 -6.43 28.59
C ARG A 327 13.48 -7.80 28.07
N THR A 328 12.29 -7.90 27.49
CA THR A 328 11.76 -9.17 26.97
C THR A 328 12.64 -9.73 25.86
N TRP A 329 13.13 -8.89 24.94
CA TRP A 329 14.03 -9.33 23.88
C TRP A 329 15.41 -9.73 24.41
N LEU A 330 16.01 -9.00 25.33
CA LEU A 330 17.32 -9.36 25.89
C LEU A 330 17.27 -10.71 26.62
N GLU A 331 16.23 -10.95 27.41
CA GLU A 331 16.04 -12.25 28.08
C GLU A 331 15.71 -13.35 27.06
N LEU A 332 14.96 -13.06 25.99
CA LEU A 332 14.70 -14.05 24.95
C LEU A 332 15.99 -14.44 24.23
N LEU A 333 16.80 -13.48 23.79
CA LEU A 333 18.03 -13.71 23.02
C LEU A 333 19.03 -14.60 23.78
N SER A 334 19.15 -14.44 25.10
CA SER A 334 20.02 -15.27 25.95
C SER A 334 19.56 -16.74 26.03
N ARG A 335 18.26 -17.01 25.79
CA ARG A 335 17.62 -18.33 25.89
C ARG A 335 17.41 -19.04 24.56
N LEU A 336 17.75 -18.42 23.42
CA LEU A 336 17.60 -19.04 22.09
C LEU A 336 18.70 -20.06 21.75
N SER A 337 19.72 -20.19 22.59
CA SER A 337 20.75 -21.23 22.44
C SER A 337 20.24 -22.57 22.95
N VAL A 338 20.02 -23.53 22.05
CA VAL A 338 19.60 -24.89 22.40
C VAL A 338 20.82 -25.75 22.66
N ALA A 339 20.95 -26.26 23.89
CA ALA A 339 22.05 -27.15 24.26
C ALA A 339 22.04 -28.42 23.40
N ASN A 340 23.20 -28.79 22.86
CA ASN A 340 23.43 -29.99 22.02
C ASN A 340 22.74 -30.01 20.65
N ASP A 341 22.12 -28.91 20.19
CA ASP A 341 21.58 -28.80 18.81
C ASP A 341 21.99 -27.47 18.15
N ALA A 342 23.10 -27.52 17.42
CA ALA A 342 23.60 -26.39 16.63
C ALA A 342 22.67 -26.02 15.47
N THR A 343 21.90 -26.98 14.93
CA THR A 343 21.02 -26.76 13.78
C THR A 343 19.76 -25.99 14.21
N ALA A 344 19.16 -26.40 15.33
CA ALA A 344 18.02 -25.68 15.92
C ALA A 344 18.43 -24.26 16.36
N THR A 345 19.58 -24.12 17.02
CA THR A 345 20.11 -22.81 17.41
C THR A 345 20.31 -21.89 16.21
N LYS A 346 20.89 -22.42 15.12
CA LYS A 346 21.06 -21.71 13.85
C LYS A 346 19.72 -21.27 13.24
N ALA A 347 18.71 -22.14 13.28
CA ALA A 347 17.38 -21.84 12.73
C ALA A 347 16.68 -20.71 13.52
N LEU A 348 16.74 -20.75 14.86
CA LEU A 348 16.17 -19.71 15.73
C LEU A 348 16.88 -18.37 15.56
N ALA A 349 18.22 -18.37 15.55
CA ALA A 349 19.00 -17.16 15.31
C ALA A 349 18.69 -16.55 13.93
N THR A 350 18.55 -17.38 12.90
CA THR A 350 18.17 -16.93 11.54
C THR A 350 16.79 -16.26 11.51
N ARG A 351 15.80 -16.78 12.26
CA ARG A 351 14.46 -16.15 12.37
C ARG A 351 14.55 -14.76 12.98
N VAL A 352 15.24 -14.62 14.11
CA VAL A 352 15.44 -13.33 14.78
C VAL A 352 16.19 -12.34 13.88
N LEU A 353 17.30 -12.76 13.27
CA LEU A 353 18.13 -11.89 12.44
C LEU A 353 17.41 -11.37 11.19
N ASN A 354 16.38 -12.08 10.70
CA ASN A 354 15.56 -11.60 9.59
C ASN A 354 14.72 -10.36 9.95
N ILE A 355 14.34 -10.21 11.22
CA ILE A 355 13.54 -9.09 11.73
C ILE A 355 14.35 -8.11 12.59
N MET A 356 15.58 -8.46 12.98
CA MET A 356 16.40 -7.68 13.92
C MET A 356 16.55 -6.21 13.54
N HIS A 357 16.97 -5.91 12.31
CA HIS A 357 17.31 -4.53 11.92
C HIS A 357 16.08 -3.61 11.76
N ARG A 358 14.92 -4.15 11.36
CA ARG A 358 13.70 -3.38 11.06
C ARG A 358 12.63 -3.47 12.15
N GLY A 359 12.47 -4.63 12.77
CA GLY A 359 11.37 -4.91 13.70
C GLY A 359 11.79 -4.97 15.18
N ILE A 360 13.08 -5.09 15.49
CA ILE A 360 13.56 -5.16 16.88
C ILE A 360 14.34 -3.91 17.25
N MET A 361 15.48 -3.66 16.58
CA MET A 361 16.43 -2.61 16.95
C MET A 361 15.82 -1.20 17.08
N PRO A 362 14.93 -0.72 16.16
CA PRO A 362 14.36 0.62 16.25
C PRO A 362 13.53 0.87 17.51
N HIS A 363 13.04 -0.19 18.14
CA HIS A 363 12.14 -0.13 19.30
C HIS A 363 12.87 -0.41 20.63
N LEU A 364 14.16 -0.77 20.59
CA LEU A 364 14.97 -0.93 21.80
C LEU A 364 15.29 0.44 22.41
N THR A 365 15.26 0.55 23.74
CA THR A 365 15.71 1.76 24.45
C THR A 365 17.21 1.96 24.33
N ARG A 366 17.95 0.86 24.27
CA ARG A 366 19.42 0.81 24.24
C ARG A 366 19.89 -0.27 23.25
N PRO A 367 19.91 0.00 21.93
CA PRO A 367 20.29 -0.99 20.93
C PRO A 367 21.71 -1.55 21.07
N MET A 368 22.62 -0.82 21.72
CA MET A 368 23.97 -1.32 22.01
C MET A 368 23.99 -2.59 22.89
N LEU A 369 22.92 -2.86 23.66
CA LEU A 369 22.84 -4.06 24.50
C LEU A 369 22.78 -5.37 23.70
N VAL A 370 22.40 -5.31 22.41
CA VAL A 370 22.40 -6.49 21.54
C VAL A 370 23.72 -6.67 20.78
N MET A 371 24.70 -5.78 20.97
CA MET A 371 25.99 -5.81 20.25
C MET A 371 26.75 -7.11 20.47
N ASP A 372 26.87 -7.60 21.71
CA ASP A 372 27.59 -8.85 21.99
C ASP A 372 26.95 -10.05 21.28
N TRP A 373 25.62 -10.12 21.28
CA TRP A 373 24.89 -11.18 20.60
C TRP A 373 25.03 -11.10 19.07
N ILE A 374 24.92 -9.90 18.50
CA ILE A 374 25.12 -9.66 17.07
C ILE A 374 26.57 -9.95 16.66
N GLY A 375 27.55 -9.49 17.44
CA GLY A 375 28.98 -9.74 17.25
C GLY A 375 29.28 -11.24 17.24
N ALA A 376 28.78 -11.98 18.23
CA ALA A 376 28.90 -13.43 18.28
C ALA A 376 28.25 -14.12 17.06
N CYS A 377 27.10 -13.61 16.58
CA CYS A 377 26.46 -14.12 15.36
C CYS A 377 27.33 -13.84 14.11
N VAL A 378 27.96 -12.68 14.03
CA VAL A 378 28.91 -12.34 12.96
C VAL A 378 30.14 -13.23 13.03
N ASP A 379 30.70 -13.48 14.21
CA ASP A 379 31.85 -14.35 14.48
C ASP A 379 31.56 -15.83 14.21
N TYR A 380 30.32 -16.27 14.41
CA TYR A 380 29.87 -17.61 14.05
C TYR A 380 29.97 -17.87 12.53
N GLY A 381 29.68 -16.85 11.72
CA GLY A 381 29.82 -16.95 10.26
C GLY A 381 28.67 -17.69 9.56
N GLY A 382 28.88 -18.07 8.30
CA GLY A 382 27.85 -18.70 7.47
C GLY A 382 26.59 -17.83 7.30
N THR A 383 25.43 -18.47 7.16
CA THR A 383 24.15 -17.75 6.95
C THR A 383 23.76 -16.83 8.11
N VAL A 384 24.11 -17.20 9.34
CA VAL A 384 23.79 -16.42 10.55
C VAL A 384 24.60 -15.13 10.55
N GLY A 385 25.92 -15.23 10.36
CA GLY A 385 26.77 -14.04 10.32
C GLY A 385 26.40 -13.10 9.18
N LEU A 386 26.02 -13.63 8.01
CA LEU A 386 25.59 -12.81 6.87
C LEU A 386 24.32 -11.99 7.16
N LEU A 387 23.36 -12.55 7.88
CA LEU A 387 22.15 -11.81 8.28
C LEU A 387 22.47 -10.82 9.40
N ALA A 388 23.39 -11.16 10.30
CA ALA A 388 23.83 -10.29 11.39
C ALA A 388 24.62 -9.06 10.91
N LEU A 389 25.28 -9.12 9.75
CA LEU A 389 26.01 -7.97 9.17
C LEU A 389 25.15 -6.71 9.04
N ASN A 390 23.85 -6.85 8.71
CA ASN A 390 22.97 -5.69 8.54
C ASN A 390 22.67 -5.01 9.89
N ALA A 391 22.47 -5.81 10.94
CA ALA A 391 22.28 -5.31 12.30
C ALA A 391 23.58 -4.72 12.86
N LEU A 392 24.73 -5.37 12.60
CA LEU A 392 26.05 -4.85 12.97
C LEU A 392 26.32 -3.50 12.29
N PHE A 393 25.98 -3.35 11.01
CA PHE A 393 26.17 -2.08 10.30
C PHE A 393 25.36 -0.94 10.91
N VAL A 394 24.11 -1.19 11.32
CA VAL A 394 23.28 -0.19 12.01
C VAL A 394 23.95 0.23 13.33
N LEU A 395 24.46 -0.73 14.11
CA LEU A 395 25.21 -0.44 15.33
C LEU A 395 26.49 0.37 15.09
N MET A 396 27.25 0.05 14.04
CA MET A 396 28.44 0.80 13.66
C MET A 396 28.11 2.22 13.17
N LYS A 397 27.06 2.36 12.36
CA LYS A 397 26.70 3.64 11.70
C LYS A 397 25.99 4.61 12.63
N GLU A 398 24.99 4.15 13.36
CA GLU A 398 24.10 5.01 14.16
C GLU A 398 24.61 5.18 15.59
N TYR A 399 25.25 4.15 16.14
CA TYR A 399 25.73 4.13 17.54
C TYR A 399 27.26 4.21 17.65
N ASN A 400 27.97 4.34 16.52
CA ASN A 400 29.43 4.49 16.45
C ASN A 400 30.19 3.41 17.24
N LEU A 401 29.65 2.17 17.23
CA LEU A 401 30.27 1.01 17.83
C LEU A 401 31.29 0.40 16.86
N ASP A 402 32.53 0.24 17.31
CA ASP A 402 33.57 -0.36 16.49
C ASP A 402 33.52 -1.89 16.56
N TYR A 403 33.64 -2.54 15.39
CA TYR A 403 33.84 -3.98 15.28
C TYR A 403 35.28 -4.29 14.86
N PRO A 404 36.07 -5.02 15.68
CA PRO A 404 37.48 -5.29 15.40
C PRO A 404 37.69 -5.98 14.05
N SER A 405 38.68 -5.51 13.28
CA SER A 405 39.10 -6.13 12.00
C SER A 405 37.94 -6.43 11.03
N PHE A 406 36.99 -5.50 10.94
CA PHE A 406 35.77 -5.64 10.13
C PHE A 406 36.01 -6.16 8.71
N TYR A 407 36.96 -5.61 7.96
CA TYR A 407 37.22 -6.04 6.58
C TYR A 407 37.83 -7.44 6.48
N THR A 408 38.64 -7.85 7.45
CA THR A 408 39.16 -9.23 7.55
C THR A 408 38.00 -10.20 7.75
N ARG A 409 37.04 -9.84 8.60
CA ARG A 409 35.83 -10.64 8.81
C ARG A 409 34.94 -10.65 7.57
N LEU A 410 34.72 -9.50 6.94
CA LEU A 410 33.97 -9.37 5.69
C LEU A 410 34.58 -10.24 4.58
N TYR A 411 35.91 -10.31 4.52
CA TYR A 411 36.66 -11.13 3.57
C TYR A 411 36.56 -12.63 3.87
N ALA A 412 36.42 -13.02 5.15
CA ALA A 412 36.20 -14.41 5.56
C ALA A 412 34.80 -14.94 5.18
N PHE A 413 33.80 -14.07 5.03
CA PHE A 413 32.47 -14.45 4.51
C PHE A 413 32.47 -14.86 3.04
N LEU A 414 33.53 -14.51 2.29
CA LEU A 414 33.73 -14.97 0.92
C LEU A 414 34.22 -16.42 0.91
N ASP A 415 33.34 -17.34 1.27
CA ASP A 415 33.58 -18.78 1.24
C ASP A 415 33.01 -19.43 -0.04
N ARG A 416 33.23 -20.74 -0.19
CA ARG A 416 32.72 -21.51 -1.34
C ARG A 416 31.19 -21.55 -1.41
N ASN A 417 30.49 -21.33 -0.30
CA ASN A 417 29.04 -21.50 -0.20
C ASN A 417 28.27 -20.21 -0.44
N LEU A 418 28.89 -19.04 -0.22
CA LEU A 418 28.27 -17.72 -0.29
C LEU A 418 27.38 -17.53 -1.53
N LEU A 419 27.91 -17.86 -2.72
CA LEU A 419 27.22 -17.68 -4.00
C LEU A 419 26.05 -18.65 -4.20
N HIS A 420 25.97 -19.70 -3.39
CA HIS A 420 24.88 -20.68 -3.37
C HIS A 420 23.79 -20.33 -2.36
N LEU A 421 24.04 -19.40 -1.42
CA LEU A 421 23.08 -19.05 -0.38
C LEU A 421 21.89 -18.28 -0.93
N LYS A 422 20.71 -18.53 -0.33
CA LYS A 422 19.47 -17.81 -0.63
C LYS A 422 19.57 -16.31 -0.35
N HIS A 423 20.31 -15.92 0.69
CA HIS A 423 20.43 -14.53 1.12
C HIS A 423 21.65 -13.79 0.53
N ARG A 424 22.29 -14.34 -0.53
CA ARG A 424 23.46 -13.73 -1.18
C ARG A 424 23.20 -12.30 -1.69
N ALA A 425 21.99 -12.01 -2.17
CA ALA A 425 21.61 -10.68 -2.62
C ALA A 425 21.76 -9.62 -1.51
N ARG A 426 21.31 -9.96 -0.28
CA ARG A 426 21.45 -9.07 0.89
C ARG A 426 22.92 -8.83 1.24
N PHE A 427 23.75 -9.87 1.15
CA PHE A 427 25.19 -9.73 1.36
C PHE A 427 25.80 -8.76 0.36
N PHE A 428 25.60 -8.96 -0.95
CA PHE A 428 26.21 -8.10 -1.96
C PHE A 428 25.72 -6.64 -1.92
N ARG A 429 24.45 -6.37 -1.53
CA ARG A 429 23.99 -5.00 -1.22
C ARG A 429 24.84 -4.34 -0.13
N MET A 430 25.12 -5.07 0.94
CA MET A 430 25.93 -4.57 2.06
C MET A 430 27.41 -4.48 1.69
N THR A 431 27.97 -5.48 1.01
CA THR A 431 29.37 -5.48 0.57
C THR A 431 29.62 -4.35 -0.42
N GLU A 432 28.69 -4.04 -1.32
CA GLU A 432 28.82 -2.88 -2.21
C GLU A 432 28.92 -1.58 -1.40
N LEU A 433 28.05 -1.41 -0.39
CA LEU A 433 28.08 -0.25 0.49
C LEU A 433 29.42 -0.16 1.25
N PHE A 434 29.89 -1.27 1.84
CA PHE A 434 31.15 -1.31 2.57
C PHE A 434 32.36 -1.01 1.67
N LEU A 435 32.39 -1.56 0.46
CA LEU A 435 33.48 -1.36 -0.50
C LEU A 435 33.36 -0.06 -1.30
N SER A 436 32.28 0.72 -1.12
CA SER A 436 32.13 2.05 -1.74
C SER A 436 32.88 3.16 -1.00
N SER A 437 33.42 2.88 0.18
CA SER A 437 34.18 3.85 0.97
C SER A 437 35.43 4.32 0.25
N THR A 438 35.65 5.63 0.25
CA THR A 438 36.79 6.30 -0.40
C THR A 438 38.12 6.04 0.30
N HIS A 439 38.11 5.63 1.57
CA HIS A 439 39.30 5.42 2.39
C HIS A 439 39.92 4.02 2.27
N LEU A 440 39.47 3.20 1.32
CA LEU A 440 39.94 1.83 1.18
C LEU A 440 41.22 1.73 0.34
N PRO A 441 42.25 1.01 0.81
CA PRO A 441 43.46 0.78 0.03
C PRO A 441 43.17 -0.14 -1.17
N ALA A 442 43.83 0.13 -2.30
CA ALA A 442 43.65 -0.66 -3.52
C ALA A 442 43.98 -2.15 -3.32
N THR A 443 44.95 -2.48 -2.46
CA THR A 443 45.31 -3.88 -2.14
C THR A 443 44.15 -4.65 -1.51
N LEU A 444 43.36 -4.01 -0.64
CA LEU A 444 42.18 -4.62 -0.04
C LEU A 444 41.11 -4.89 -1.10
N LEU A 445 40.81 -3.91 -1.95
CA LEU A 445 39.81 -4.05 -3.01
C LEU A 445 40.22 -5.13 -4.03
N ALA A 446 41.51 -5.17 -4.40
CA ALA A 446 42.07 -6.21 -5.25
C ALA A 446 41.83 -7.61 -4.68
N SER A 447 42.01 -7.79 -3.36
CA SER A 447 41.77 -9.07 -2.68
C SER A 447 40.31 -9.51 -2.76
N PHE A 448 39.37 -8.59 -2.51
CA PHE A 448 37.94 -8.88 -2.65
C PHE A 448 37.59 -9.29 -4.08
N VAL A 449 38.04 -8.52 -5.07
CA VAL A 449 37.81 -8.81 -6.49
C VAL A 449 38.41 -10.16 -6.88
N LYS A 450 39.67 -10.44 -6.54
CA LYS A 450 40.35 -11.68 -6.90
C LYS A 450 39.74 -12.90 -6.23
N ARG A 451 39.38 -12.81 -4.94
CA ARG A 451 38.70 -13.91 -4.23
C ARG A 451 37.32 -14.19 -4.84
N LEU A 452 36.52 -13.16 -5.13
CA LEU A 452 35.23 -13.31 -5.80
C LEU A 452 35.38 -13.92 -7.21
N ALA A 453 36.39 -13.49 -7.98
CA ALA A 453 36.71 -14.06 -9.29
C ALA A 453 37.03 -15.56 -9.18
N ARG A 454 37.82 -15.99 -8.20
CA ARG A 454 38.06 -17.43 -7.96
C ARG A 454 36.81 -18.19 -7.55
N LEU A 455 36.01 -17.63 -6.64
CA LEU A 455 34.76 -18.26 -6.20
C LEU A 455 33.73 -18.39 -7.35
N SER A 456 33.82 -17.51 -8.35
CA SER A 456 32.96 -17.54 -9.53
C SER A 456 33.12 -18.83 -10.35
N LEU A 457 34.28 -19.49 -10.30
CA LEU A 457 34.54 -20.72 -11.06
C LEU A 457 33.64 -21.89 -10.65
N SER A 458 33.23 -21.93 -9.37
CA SER A 458 32.31 -22.95 -8.84
C SER A 458 30.90 -22.42 -8.61
N ALA A 459 30.63 -21.17 -8.99
CA ALA A 459 29.38 -20.48 -8.69
C ALA A 459 28.25 -20.88 -9.64
N PRO A 460 26.98 -20.79 -9.21
CA PRO A 460 25.85 -20.90 -10.13
C PRO A 460 25.85 -19.70 -11.10
N PRO A 461 25.28 -19.83 -12.32
CA PRO A 461 25.21 -18.73 -13.29
C PRO A 461 24.58 -17.47 -12.71
N ALA A 462 23.52 -17.65 -11.90
CA ALA A 462 22.85 -16.56 -11.19
C ALA A 462 23.77 -15.83 -10.19
N GLY A 463 24.76 -16.51 -9.62
CA GLY A 463 25.80 -15.89 -8.78
C GLY A 463 26.84 -15.16 -9.62
N VAL A 464 27.29 -15.73 -10.73
CA VAL A 464 28.27 -15.11 -11.64
C VAL A 464 27.72 -13.80 -12.25
N ILE A 465 26.43 -13.76 -12.59
CA ILE A 465 25.74 -12.55 -13.09
C ILE A 465 25.84 -11.38 -12.09
N ILE A 466 25.88 -11.63 -10.79
CA ILE A 466 26.05 -10.59 -9.76
C ILE A 466 27.50 -10.10 -9.74
N LEU A 467 28.47 -11.01 -9.90
CA LEU A 467 29.89 -10.70 -9.73
C LEU A 467 30.47 -9.82 -10.85
N ILE A 468 29.98 -9.98 -12.08
CA ILE A 468 30.51 -9.25 -13.23
C ILE A 468 30.26 -7.73 -13.09
N PRO A 469 29.01 -7.26 -12.88
CA PRO A 469 28.72 -5.85 -12.63
C PRO A 469 29.40 -5.31 -11.36
N PHE A 470 29.41 -6.12 -10.29
CA PHE A 470 30.05 -5.76 -9.03
C PHE A 470 31.56 -5.48 -9.21
N THR A 471 32.25 -6.39 -9.90
CA THR A 471 33.68 -6.26 -10.21
C THR A 471 33.94 -5.08 -11.15
N TYR A 472 33.12 -4.91 -12.19
CA TYR A 472 33.21 -3.78 -13.10
C TYR A 472 33.13 -2.44 -12.37
N ASN A 473 32.16 -2.31 -11.45
CA ASN A 473 31.97 -1.10 -10.65
C ASN A 473 33.19 -0.78 -9.78
N ILE A 474 33.79 -1.79 -9.12
CA ILE A 474 35.00 -1.59 -8.29
C ILE A 474 36.19 -1.17 -9.16
N LEU A 475 36.44 -1.87 -10.27
CA LEU A 475 37.55 -1.55 -11.19
C LEU A 475 37.40 -0.14 -11.78
N LYS A 476 36.17 0.25 -12.14
CA LYS A 476 35.87 1.58 -12.68
C LYS A 476 36.10 2.69 -11.64
N ARG A 477 35.72 2.46 -10.37
CA ARG A 477 35.94 3.42 -9.27
C ARG A 477 37.43 3.56 -8.89
N HIS A 478 38.20 2.48 -9.04
CA HIS A 478 39.60 2.42 -8.61
C HIS A 478 40.53 2.02 -9.78
N PRO A 479 41.00 2.99 -10.59
CA PRO A 479 41.84 2.73 -11.76
C PRO A 479 43.14 1.96 -11.48
N ALA A 480 43.67 2.04 -10.25
CA ALA A 480 44.85 1.28 -9.82
C ALA A 480 44.68 -0.24 -9.96
N LEU A 481 43.43 -0.73 -9.99
CA LEU A 481 43.12 -2.15 -10.15
C LEU A 481 43.13 -2.61 -11.62
N MET A 482 43.22 -1.69 -12.60
CA MET A 482 43.23 -2.05 -14.03
C MET A 482 44.43 -2.91 -14.44
N VAL A 483 45.50 -2.88 -13.65
CA VAL A 483 46.69 -3.75 -13.78
C VAL A 483 46.31 -5.25 -13.65
N MET A 484 45.16 -5.58 -13.06
CA MET A 484 44.65 -6.95 -12.98
C MET A 484 43.93 -7.42 -14.27
N ILE A 485 43.60 -6.51 -15.19
CA ILE A 485 43.06 -6.82 -16.52
C ILE A 485 44.17 -6.77 -17.56
N ASN A 486 44.97 -5.70 -17.56
CA ASN A 486 46.00 -5.48 -18.56
C ASN A 486 47.35 -5.25 -17.89
N ARG A 487 48.25 -6.22 -18.00
CA ARG A 487 49.62 -6.15 -17.49
C ARG A 487 50.61 -6.46 -18.60
N THR A 488 51.63 -5.62 -18.73
CA THR A 488 52.71 -5.74 -19.72
C THR A 488 53.89 -6.57 -19.23
N ASP A 489 54.02 -6.74 -17.91
CA ASP A 489 55.21 -7.28 -17.25
C ASP A 489 54.91 -8.68 -16.67
N ILE A 490 54.79 -9.69 -17.53
CA ILE A 490 54.56 -11.09 -17.09
C ILE A 490 55.77 -11.95 -17.48
N ASP A 491 56.60 -12.26 -16.50
CA ASP A 491 57.46 -13.45 -16.52
C ASP A 491 56.63 -14.63 -15.97
N GLY A 492 56.47 -15.67 -16.79
CA GLY A 492 55.40 -16.67 -16.66
C GLY A 492 55.55 -17.70 -15.52
N SER A 493 54.38 -18.13 -15.02
CA SER A 493 53.90 -19.52 -14.79
C SER A 493 53.12 -19.74 -13.49
N GLU A 494 53.26 -18.87 -12.47
CA GLU A 494 52.52 -19.00 -11.21
C GLU A 494 51.72 -17.74 -10.83
N ASP A 495 50.47 -17.93 -10.35
CA ASP A 495 49.62 -16.84 -9.86
C ASP A 495 50.08 -16.42 -8.44
N PRO A 496 50.57 -15.19 -8.23
CA PRO A 496 51.11 -14.75 -6.94
C PRO A 496 50.04 -14.51 -5.86
N PHE A 497 48.75 -14.59 -6.20
CA PHE A 497 47.66 -14.46 -5.23
C PHE A 497 47.62 -15.64 -4.25
N LEU A 498 47.61 -15.34 -2.95
CA LEU A 498 47.54 -16.30 -1.86
C LEU A 498 46.06 -16.54 -1.44
N PRO A 499 45.42 -17.66 -1.84
CA PRO A 499 43.99 -17.88 -1.61
C PRO A 499 43.62 -18.11 -0.15
N THR A 500 44.51 -18.74 0.63
CA THR A 500 44.29 -19.12 2.03
C THR A 500 44.61 -18.00 3.02
N GLU A 501 45.16 -16.88 2.56
CA GLU A 501 45.47 -15.73 3.41
C GLU A 501 44.18 -15.13 3.98
N SER A 502 44.17 -14.90 5.29
CA SER A 502 43.00 -14.37 6.00
C SER A 502 42.96 -12.85 5.97
N ASN A 503 44.12 -12.19 5.97
CA ASN A 503 44.20 -10.73 5.90
C ASN A 503 44.11 -10.24 4.44
N PRO A 504 43.05 -9.48 4.05
CA PRO A 504 42.92 -8.98 2.68
C PRO A 504 44.02 -7.99 2.28
N LEU A 505 44.83 -7.46 3.19
CA LEU A 505 45.96 -6.59 2.85
C LEU A 505 47.21 -7.36 2.41
N SER A 506 47.32 -8.65 2.75
CA SER A 506 48.53 -9.47 2.56
C SER A 506 48.41 -10.55 1.49
N THR A 507 47.35 -10.52 0.67
CA THR A 507 47.03 -11.62 -0.28
C THR A 507 47.84 -11.58 -1.58
N ASN A 508 48.57 -10.49 -1.85
CA ASN A 508 49.23 -10.20 -3.12
C ASN A 508 48.29 -10.16 -4.36
N ALA A 509 46.99 -9.89 -4.17
CA ALA A 509 46.02 -9.86 -5.27
C ALA A 509 46.29 -8.80 -6.36
N LEU A 510 46.87 -7.65 -5.99
CA LEU A 510 47.19 -6.58 -6.95
C LEU A 510 48.23 -7.04 -7.99
N SER A 511 49.12 -7.95 -7.58
CA SER A 511 50.12 -8.60 -8.42
C SER A 511 49.55 -9.79 -9.20
N SER A 512 48.25 -10.05 -9.18
CA SER A 512 47.59 -11.12 -9.96
C SER A 512 46.78 -10.57 -11.13
N SER A 513 46.19 -11.45 -11.95
CA SER A 513 45.28 -11.11 -13.06
C SER A 513 43.92 -11.81 -12.92
N LEU A 514 42.89 -11.35 -13.63
CA LEU A 514 41.51 -11.87 -13.57
C LEU A 514 41.20 -12.97 -14.60
N TRP A 515 42.07 -14.00 -14.70
CA TRP A 515 41.87 -15.13 -15.62
C TRP A 515 40.56 -15.87 -15.39
N GLU A 516 40.09 -15.91 -14.13
CA GLU A 516 38.86 -16.59 -13.76
C GLU A 516 37.61 -15.91 -14.33
N LEU A 517 37.62 -14.58 -14.48
CA LEU A 517 36.54 -13.88 -15.16
C LEU A 517 36.66 -14.03 -16.69
N GLN A 518 37.89 -14.06 -17.23
CA GLN A 518 38.11 -14.29 -18.65
C GLN A 518 37.59 -15.67 -19.10
N SER A 519 37.76 -16.72 -18.29
CA SER A 519 37.26 -18.06 -18.63
C SER A 519 35.73 -18.11 -18.75
N HIS A 520 34.98 -17.25 -18.05
CA HIS A 520 33.52 -17.18 -18.18
C HIS A 520 33.05 -16.66 -19.54
N GLN A 521 33.94 -16.19 -20.43
CA GLN A 521 33.59 -15.91 -21.82
C GLN A 521 33.13 -17.17 -22.58
N SER A 522 33.58 -18.36 -22.17
CA SER A 522 33.13 -19.65 -22.71
C SER A 522 32.05 -20.33 -21.85
N HIS A 523 31.42 -19.59 -20.93
CA HIS A 523 30.37 -20.13 -20.08
C HIS A 523 29.14 -20.56 -20.90
N TYR A 524 28.55 -21.72 -20.57
CA TYR A 524 27.44 -22.32 -21.35
C TYR A 524 26.18 -21.43 -21.40
N HIS A 525 25.90 -20.69 -20.32
CA HIS A 525 24.78 -19.76 -20.27
C HIS A 525 25.12 -18.47 -21.01
N SER A 526 24.36 -18.18 -22.07
CA SER A 526 24.59 -17.04 -22.96
C SER A 526 24.70 -15.71 -22.20
N GLY A 527 23.78 -15.43 -21.26
CA GLY A 527 23.78 -14.19 -20.48
C GLY A 527 25.06 -13.94 -19.67
N VAL A 528 25.74 -15.01 -19.21
CA VAL A 528 27.04 -14.89 -18.51
C VAL A 528 28.13 -14.59 -19.55
N SER A 529 28.20 -15.43 -20.60
CA SER A 529 29.23 -15.30 -21.65
C SER A 529 29.23 -13.93 -22.34
N THR A 530 28.07 -13.32 -22.51
CA THR A 530 27.93 -11.99 -23.11
C THR A 530 28.30 -10.88 -22.14
N LEU A 531 27.89 -10.99 -20.87
CA LEU A 531 28.09 -9.94 -19.88
C LEU A 531 29.58 -9.79 -19.52
N VAL A 532 30.32 -10.89 -19.42
CA VAL A 532 31.77 -10.91 -19.15
C VAL A 532 32.58 -10.13 -20.18
N LYS A 533 32.13 -10.06 -21.43
CA LYS A 533 32.84 -9.34 -22.51
C LYS A 533 33.05 -7.86 -22.20
N VAL A 534 32.31 -7.30 -21.25
CA VAL A 534 32.52 -5.93 -20.76
C VAL A 534 33.95 -5.67 -20.27
N PHE A 535 34.66 -6.69 -19.77
CA PHE A 535 36.05 -6.56 -19.33
C PHE A 535 37.06 -6.52 -20.49
N SER A 536 36.67 -6.98 -21.68
CA SER A 536 37.48 -6.90 -22.91
C SER A 536 37.16 -5.65 -23.74
N GLU A 537 36.06 -4.96 -23.43
CA GLU A 537 35.67 -3.70 -24.03
C GLU A 537 36.30 -2.51 -23.27
N ALA A 538 36.38 -1.35 -23.93
CA ALA A 538 36.75 -0.12 -23.24
C ALA A 538 35.69 0.24 -22.17
N PHE A 539 36.14 0.68 -20.98
CA PHE A 539 35.28 1.00 -19.82
C PHE A 539 34.51 2.34 -19.99
N THR A 540 33.76 2.47 -21.08
CA THR A 540 32.97 3.66 -21.46
C THR A 540 31.57 3.65 -20.85
N LYS A 541 31.01 2.46 -20.56
CA LYS A 541 29.67 2.30 -19.96
C LYS A 541 29.61 2.91 -18.55
N PRO A 542 28.50 3.54 -18.12
CA PRO A 542 28.33 3.95 -16.72
C PRO A 542 28.38 2.74 -15.78
N GLY A 543 28.57 2.99 -14.47
CA GLY A 543 28.52 1.91 -13.48
C GLY A 543 27.19 1.17 -13.56
N PHE A 544 27.21 -0.15 -13.41
CA PHE A 544 26.01 -0.97 -13.44
C PHE A 544 25.22 -0.81 -12.14
N SER A 545 23.89 -0.71 -12.25
CA SER A 545 23.01 -0.79 -11.09
C SER A 545 22.99 -2.22 -10.57
N MET A 546 23.43 -2.45 -9.33
CA MET A 546 23.46 -3.81 -8.76
C MET A 546 22.06 -4.40 -8.56
N GLU A 547 21.04 -3.58 -8.30
CA GLU A 547 19.66 -4.04 -8.07
C GLU A 547 19.07 -4.83 -9.25
N ASP A 548 19.54 -4.55 -10.47
CA ASP A 548 19.09 -5.28 -11.66
C ASP A 548 19.61 -6.73 -11.70
N PHE A 549 20.68 -7.04 -10.95
CA PHE A 549 21.39 -8.33 -11.02
C PHE A 549 21.26 -9.19 -9.75
N LEU A 550 20.96 -8.58 -8.60
CA LEU A 550 21.07 -9.22 -7.28
C LEU A 550 20.07 -10.36 -7.04
N ASP A 551 18.86 -10.26 -7.56
CA ASP A 551 17.75 -11.18 -7.23
C ASP A 551 17.55 -12.29 -8.29
N HIS A 552 18.53 -12.51 -9.17
CA HIS A 552 18.49 -13.63 -10.12
C HIS A 552 18.59 -14.99 -9.44
N THR A 553 17.74 -15.91 -9.90
CA THR A 553 17.71 -17.33 -9.53
C THR A 553 17.57 -18.20 -10.76
N TYR A 554 17.77 -19.51 -10.63
CA TYR A 554 17.48 -20.45 -11.72
C TYR A 554 16.03 -20.34 -12.21
N GLY A 555 15.07 -20.07 -11.33
CA GLY A 555 13.67 -19.81 -11.72
C GLY A 555 13.57 -18.62 -12.67
N THR A 556 14.17 -17.47 -12.33
CA THR A 556 14.14 -16.30 -13.21
C THR A 556 14.85 -16.53 -14.54
N LEU A 557 15.95 -17.28 -14.56
CA LEU A 557 16.67 -17.61 -15.79
C LEU A 557 15.84 -18.55 -16.67
N TYR A 558 15.18 -19.54 -16.06
CA TYR A 558 14.26 -20.43 -16.74
C TYR A 558 13.06 -19.68 -17.30
N ASP A 559 12.39 -18.84 -16.51
CA ASP A 559 11.23 -18.06 -16.93
C ASP A 559 11.58 -17.11 -18.08
N THR A 560 12.80 -16.56 -18.08
CA THR A 560 13.29 -15.71 -19.17
C THR A 560 13.38 -16.48 -20.49
N GLU A 561 13.88 -17.72 -20.45
CA GLU A 561 13.99 -18.56 -21.66
C GLU A 561 12.64 -19.18 -22.04
N ALA A 562 11.82 -19.59 -21.06
CA ALA A 562 10.51 -20.19 -21.29
C ALA A 562 9.51 -19.19 -21.90
N ASN A 563 9.59 -17.92 -21.51
CA ASN A 563 8.76 -16.86 -22.07
C ASN A 563 9.35 -16.25 -23.36
N ARG A 564 10.51 -16.73 -23.81
CA ARG A 564 11.16 -16.21 -25.01
C ARG A 564 10.37 -16.63 -26.25
N LYS A 565 9.82 -15.65 -26.97
CA LYS A 565 9.15 -15.89 -28.26
C LYS A 565 10.17 -16.38 -29.29
N ILE A 566 9.96 -17.59 -29.81
CA ILE A 566 10.74 -18.16 -30.90
C ILE A 566 10.44 -17.39 -32.19
N LYS A 567 11.35 -16.51 -32.61
CA LYS A 567 11.19 -15.66 -33.82
C LYS A 567 11.58 -16.35 -35.12
N LYS A 568 12.38 -17.41 -35.04
CA LYS A 568 12.85 -18.24 -36.16
C LYS A 568 12.86 -19.68 -35.69
N GLU A 569 12.55 -20.62 -36.57
CA GLU A 569 12.65 -22.04 -36.25
C GLU A 569 14.05 -22.36 -35.72
N PRO A 570 14.17 -23.13 -34.62
CA PRO A 570 15.47 -23.49 -34.07
C PRO A 570 16.24 -24.32 -35.10
N ALA A 571 17.53 -24.05 -35.24
CA ALA A 571 18.38 -24.83 -36.12
C ALA A 571 18.38 -26.29 -35.68
N LEU A 572 18.00 -27.19 -36.58
CA LEU A 572 18.11 -28.63 -36.36
C LEU A 572 19.54 -29.08 -36.64
N GLY A 573 20.12 -29.87 -35.75
CA GLY A 573 21.40 -30.52 -36.00
C GLY A 573 21.22 -31.60 -37.08
N ALA A 574 21.60 -31.31 -38.31
CA ALA A 574 21.68 -32.30 -39.37
C ALA A 574 23.06 -32.96 -39.34
N SER A 575 23.14 -34.26 -39.09
CA SER A 575 24.34 -35.03 -39.44
C SER A 575 24.31 -35.26 -40.95
N LEU A 576 25.06 -34.45 -41.68
CA LEU A 576 25.33 -34.69 -43.10
C LEU A 576 26.32 -35.86 -43.21
N GLU A 577 25.84 -37.03 -43.65
CA GLU A 577 26.74 -38.04 -44.20
C GLU A 577 27.35 -37.47 -45.49
N LEU A 578 28.68 -37.49 -45.57
CA LEU A 578 29.45 -36.90 -46.67
C LEU A 578 29.16 -37.62 -47.99
N GLY A 579 28.37 -37.00 -48.86
CA GLY A 579 28.13 -37.55 -50.20
C GLY A 579 27.28 -36.66 -51.10
N ASP A 580 27.69 -35.41 -51.31
CA ASP A 580 27.49 -34.60 -52.55
C ASP A 580 27.38 -33.10 -52.23
N GLN A 581 28.52 -32.39 -52.30
CA GLN A 581 28.61 -30.98 -51.91
C GLN A 581 28.88 -29.96 -53.03
N ALA A 582 28.82 -30.31 -54.31
CA ALA A 582 29.06 -29.29 -55.35
C ALA A 582 27.81 -28.47 -55.72
N LYS A 583 26.61 -29.08 -55.69
CA LYS A 583 25.39 -28.45 -56.26
C LYS A 583 24.52 -27.70 -55.26
N VAL A 584 24.62 -28.03 -53.97
CA VAL A 584 23.78 -27.41 -52.92
C VAL A 584 24.42 -26.14 -52.36
N ALA A 585 25.75 -26.09 -52.24
CA ALA A 585 26.48 -24.92 -51.76
C ALA A 585 26.35 -23.72 -52.72
N ALA A 586 26.41 -23.95 -54.04
CA ALA A 586 26.26 -22.90 -55.06
C ALA A 586 24.86 -22.27 -55.10
N LYS A 587 23.84 -22.94 -54.56
CA LYS A 587 22.45 -22.47 -54.57
C LYS A 587 22.05 -21.72 -53.29
N LEU A 588 22.81 -21.88 -52.21
CA LEU A 588 22.54 -21.28 -50.89
C LEU A 588 23.30 -19.98 -50.66
N PHE A 589 24.47 -19.81 -51.29
CA PHE A 589 25.30 -18.61 -51.16
C PHE A 589 25.41 -17.94 -52.54
N GLY A 590 24.40 -17.17 -52.91
CA GLY A 590 24.36 -16.46 -54.18
C GLY A 590 25.58 -15.56 -54.37
N CYS A 591 26.43 -15.90 -55.34
CA CYS A 591 27.43 -14.99 -55.90
C CYS A 591 26.81 -14.28 -57.10
N ASN A 592 26.77 -12.95 -57.05
CA ASN A 592 26.44 -12.08 -58.15
C ASN A 592 27.59 -12.06 -59.16
N GLU A 593 27.29 -12.31 -60.43
CA GLU A 593 28.06 -11.75 -61.54
C GLU A 593 27.08 -10.96 -62.40
N GLU A 594 27.37 -9.67 -62.56
CA GLU A 594 26.75 -8.77 -63.52
C GLU A 594 27.23 -9.16 -64.93
N GLU A 595 26.32 -9.32 -65.88
CA GLU A 595 26.52 -8.85 -67.25
C GLU A 595 25.19 -8.76 -68.01
N ASP A 596 25.21 -7.87 -68.98
CA ASP A 596 24.15 -7.10 -69.60
C ASP A 596 23.51 -7.80 -70.82
N VAL A 597 22.48 -7.16 -71.38
CA VAL A 597 21.87 -7.33 -72.73
C VAL A 597 20.70 -8.31 -72.89
N GLY A 598 19.56 -7.77 -73.37
CA GLY A 598 18.74 -8.47 -74.37
C GLY A 598 17.21 -8.39 -74.21
N GLU A 599 16.63 -7.41 -74.91
CA GLU A 599 15.26 -7.25 -75.42
C GLU A 599 14.21 -8.39 -75.40
N GLU A 600 12.97 -7.91 -75.22
CA GLU A 600 11.68 -8.39 -75.77
C GLU A 600 11.12 -9.75 -75.30
N ASP A 601 10.01 -9.71 -74.55
CA ASP A 601 8.73 -10.05 -75.17
C ASP A 601 7.50 -9.58 -74.36
N SER A 602 6.48 -9.19 -75.11
CA SER A 602 5.25 -8.57 -74.67
C SER A 602 4.16 -9.60 -74.34
N ASP A 603 3.69 -9.65 -73.09
CA ASP A 603 2.29 -10.00 -72.77
C ASP A 603 2.00 -9.88 -71.26
N SER A 604 1.79 -8.64 -70.78
CA SER A 604 1.28 -8.38 -69.41
C SER A 604 0.61 -7.00 -69.27
N LYS A 605 -0.01 -6.50 -70.34
CA LYS A 605 -0.85 -5.29 -70.30
C LYS A 605 -2.33 -5.64 -70.50
N LYS A 606 -2.93 -6.32 -69.52
CA LYS A 606 -4.41 -6.44 -69.43
C LYS A 606 -4.99 -6.68 -68.03
N ILE A 607 -4.23 -6.51 -66.95
CA ILE A 607 -4.74 -6.60 -65.57
C ILE A 607 -4.21 -5.41 -64.72
N ILE A 608 -4.25 -4.19 -65.27
CA ILE A 608 -3.98 -2.95 -64.51
C ILE A 608 -5.06 -1.91 -64.85
N SER A 609 -6.33 -2.31 -64.83
CA SER A 609 -7.46 -1.37 -64.93
C SER A 609 -8.68 -1.76 -64.09
N ALA A 610 -8.56 -2.73 -63.17
CA ALA A 610 -9.66 -3.15 -62.28
C ALA A 610 -9.41 -2.86 -60.78
N GLU A 611 -8.26 -2.31 -60.39
CA GLU A 611 -7.94 -2.01 -58.98
C GLU A 611 -7.85 -0.51 -58.66
N ALA A 612 -8.09 0.37 -59.64
CA ALA A 612 -8.10 1.82 -59.44
C ALA A 612 -9.49 2.37 -59.02
N GLN A 613 -10.42 1.51 -58.61
CA GLN A 613 -11.78 1.89 -58.23
C GLN A 613 -12.22 1.19 -56.94
N LYS A 614 -11.36 1.17 -55.93
CA LYS A 614 -11.69 0.68 -54.58
C LYS A 614 -10.81 1.29 -53.48
N CYS A 615 -10.57 2.60 -53.54
CA CYS A 615 -9.92 3.34 -52.44
C CYS A 615 -10.58 4.72 -52.27
N THR A 616 -11.81 4.73 -51.80
CA THR A 616 -12.45 5.90 -51.19
C THR A 616 -13.11 5.46 -49.88
N SER A 617 -12.30 5.06 -48.91
CA SER A 617 -12.72 4.96 -47.51
C SER A 617 -11.57 5.50 -46.66
N SER A 618 -11.80 6.61 -45.99
CA SER A 618 -10.89 7.11 -44.95
C SER A 618 -10.61 5.99 -43.93
N PRO A 619 -9.37 5.81 -43.45
CA PRO A 619 -9.07 4.79 -42.46
C PRO A 619 -9.89 5.06 -41.18
N THR A 620 -10.71 4.08 -40.79
CA THR A 620 -11.54 4.16 -39.57
C THR A 620 -10.65 4.35 -38.33
N MET A 621 -10.97 5.32 -37.45
CA MET A 621 -10.26 5.54 -36.18
C MET A 621 -10.25 4.28 -35.31
N LYS A 622 -9.09 3.96 -34.71
CA LYS A 622 -8.87 2.79 -33.86
C LYS A 622 -8.15 3.18 -32.57
N TYR A 623 -8.21 2.29 -31.57
CA TYR A 623 -7.67 2.49 -30.23
C TYR A 623 -6.85 1.29 -29.79
N PHE A 624 -5.76 1.53 -29.07
CA PHE A 624 -4.88 0.48 -28.57
C PHE A 624 -4.46 0.76 -27.12
N SER A 625 -3.97 -0.27 -26.42
CA SER A 625 -3.56 -0.17 -25.02
C SER A 625 -2.18 0.48 -24.87
N THR A 626 -2.03 1.36 -23.87
CA THR A 626 -0.75 1.97 -23.47
C THR A 626 0.33 0.96 -23.08
N ARG A 627 -0.03 -0.28 -22.75
CA ARG A 627 0.94 -1.35 -22.39
C ARG A 627 1.22 -2.29 -23.56
N GLY A 628 0.89 -1.87 -24.79
CA GLY A 628 1.04 -2.67 -26.00
C GLY A 628 -0.05 -3.74 -26.16
N GLY A 629 0.23 -4.72 -27.02
CA GLY A 629 -0.72 -5.74 -27.45
C GLY A 629 -1.10 -5.58 -28.93
N ASP A 630 -1.58 -6.67 -29.53
CA ASP A 630 -1.85 -6.74 -30.98
C ASP A 630 -3.28 -6.30 -31.35
N GLN A 631 -4.15 -6.08 -30.36
CA GLN A 631 -5.56 -5.79 -30.58
C GLN A 631 -5.83 -4.29 -30.62
N GLU A 632 -6.29 -3.82 -31.78
CA GLU A 632 -6.88 -2.50 -31.97
C GLU A 632 -8.41 -2.59 -31.88
N LEU A 633 -9.03 -1.68 -31.13
CA LEU A 633 -10.47 -1.62 -30.90
C LEU A 633 -11.12 -0.45 -31.64
N SER A 634 -12.39 -0.62 -31.98
CA SER A 634 -13.32 0.46 -32.35
C SER A 634 -13.61 1.38 -31.16
N PHE A 635 -14.28 2.52 -31.40
CA PHE A 635 -14.70 3.42 -30.32
C PHE A 635 -15.73 2.75 -29.39
N GLU A 636 -16.75 2.08 -29.95
CA GLU A 636 -17.74 1.30 -29.20
C GLU A 636 -17.07 0.28 -28.27
N GLU A 637 -16.17 -0.53 -28.83
CA GLU A 637 -15.46 -1.56 -28.05
C GLU A 637 -14.60 -0.95 -26.96
N THR A 638 -13.92 0.17 -27.24
CA THR A 638 -13.10 0.88 -26.26
C THR A 638 -13.93 1.42 -25.11
N VAL A 639 -15.09 2.03 -25.41
CA VAL A 639 -16.00 2.58 -24.39
C VAL A 639 -16.59 1.48 -23.53
N LEU A 640 -17.04 0.37 -24.13
CA LEU A 640 -17.63 -0.76 -23.40
C LEU A 640 -16.60 -1.57 -22.59
N THR A 641 -15.38 -1.72 -23.10
CA THR A 641 -14.29 -2.46 -22.42
C THR A 641 -13.71 -1.65 -21.26
N GLY A 642 -13.48 -0.34 -21.46
CA GLY A 642 -12.93 0.54 -20.43
C GLY A 642 -11.43 0.34 -20.16
N LEU A 643 -11.08 -0.67 -19.36
CA LEU A 643 -9.69 -1.03 -19.03
C LEU A 643 -9.21 -2.17 -19.93
N ALA A 644 -8.02 -2.07 -20.51
CA ALA A 644 -7.50 -3.13 -21.36
C ALA A 644 -7.18 -4.41 -20.54
N PRO A 645 -7.28 -5.62 -21.11
CA PRO A 645 -7.01 -6.87 -20.40
C PRO A 645 -5.60 -6.99 -19.80
N ASN A 646 -4.61 -6.33 -20.41
CA ASN A 646 -3.24 -6.25 -19.89
C ASN A 646 -3.05 -5.18 -18.78
N GLY A 647 -4.14 -4.56 -18.31
CA GLY A 647 -4.12 -3.50 -17.31
C GLY A 647 -3.71 -2.12 -17.85
N GLY A 648 -3.49 -1.98 -19.17
CA GLY A 648 -3.22 -0.68 -19.80
C GLY A 648 -4.50 0.11 -20.12
N LEU A 649 -4.30 1.35 -20.58
CA LEU A 649 -5.36 2.30 -20.90
C LEU A 649 -5.49 2.48 -22.41
N TYR A 650 -6.71 2.57 -22.93
CA TYR A 650 -6.89 2.83 -24.36
C TYR A 650 -6.57 4.29 -24.74
N ILE A 651 -5.83 4.46 -25.83
CA ILE A 651 -5.50 5.73 -26.48
C ILE A 651 -5.72 5.60 -28.00
N PRO A 652 -6.03 6.69 -28.72
CA PRO A 652 -6.22 6.63 -30.16
C PRO A 652 -4.92 6.27 -30.87
N VAL A 653 -5.03 5.52 -31.96
CA VAL A 653 -3.92 5.16 -32.85
C VAL A 653 -3.11 6.39 -33.26
N ASP A 654 -3.79 7.46 -33.63
CA ASP A 654 -3.20 8.77 -33.91
C ASP A 654 -4.08 9.88 -33.34
N ILE A 655 -3.46 10.97 -32.84
CA ILE A 655 -4.20 12.16 -32.42
C ILE A 655 -4.57 12.94 -33.69
N PRO A 656 -5.87 13.17 -33.98
CA PRO A 656 -6.30 13.88 -35.18
C PRO A 656 -5.82 15.33 -35.14
N SER A 657 -5.41 15.85 -36.30
CA SER A 657 -5.16 17.29 -36.48
C SER A 657 -6.48 18.05 -36.68
N LEU A 658 -6.49 19.32 -36.28
CA LEU A 658 -7.64 20.19 -36.53
C LEU A 658 -7.83 20.44 -38.05
N PRO A 659 -9.08 20.49 -38.55
CA PRO A 659 -9.38 20.88 -39.93
C PRO A 659 -8.86 22.29 -40.26
N GLU A 660 -8.42 22.56 -41.49
CA GLU A 660 -7.79 23.86 -41.86
C GLU A 660 -8.66 25.11 -41.53
N ASN A 661 -9.98 24.98 -41.59
CA ASN A 661 -10.97 26.03 -41.36
C ASN A 661 -11.52 26.11 -39.92
N TRP A 662 -11.04 25.26 -38.99
CA TRP A 662 -11.60 25.10 -37.64
C TRP A 662 -11.75 26.42 -36.88
N GLU A 663 -10.74 27.29 -36.94
CA GLU A 663 -10.73 28.56 -36.19
C GLU A 663 -11.83 29.51 -36.66
N SER A 664 -12.08 29.54 -37.97
CA SER A 664 -13.09 30.41 -38.58
C SER A 664 -14.52 29.89 -38.42
N GLU A 665 -14.70 28.56 -38.43
CA GLU A 665 -16.02 27.94 -38.33
C GLU A 665 -16.47 27.79 -36.88
N TRP A 666 -15.57 27.32 -36.00
CA TRP A 666 -15.96 26.92 -34.64
C TRP A 666 -16.02 28.10 -33.67
N LYS A 667 -15.57 29.29 -34.06
CA LYS A 667 -15.55 30.49 -33.20
C LYS A 667 -16.90 30.85 -32.58
N ASP A 668 -18.00 30.52 -33.25
CA ASP A 668 -19.37 30.84 -32.85
C ASP A 668 -20.18 29.59 -32.47
N TYR A 669 -19.54 28.43 -32.39
CA TYR A 669 -20.20 27.17 -32.03
C TYR A 669 -20.68 27.20 -30.59
N SER A 670 -21.88 26.64 -30.38
CA SER A 670 -22.33 26.29 -29.04
C SER A 670 -21.50 25.13 -28.47
N PHE A 671 -21.61 24.86 -27.17
CA PHE A 671 -20.96 23.70 -26.56
C PHE A 671 -21.38 22.38 -27.24
N VAL A 672 -22.64 22.29 -27.69
CA VAL A 672 -23.17 21.13 -28.42
C VAL A 672 -22.50 21.00 -29.79
N ASP A 673 -22.48 22.06 -30.58
CA ASP A 673 -21.90 22.03 -31.93
C ASP A 673 -20.40 21.73 -31.88
N LEU A 674 -19.71 22.30 -30.89
CA LEU A 674 -18.30 22.06 -30.66
C LEU A 674 -18.04 20.62 -30.17
N SER A 675 -18.92 20.07 -29.34
CA SER A 675 -18.85 18.66 -28.96
C SER A 675 -19.00 17.77 -30.19
N VAL A 676 -20.00 17.99 -31.05
CA VAL A 676 -20.17 17.21 -32.28
C VAL A 676 -18.93 17.30 -33.16
N ALA A 677 -18.37 18.50 -33.36
CA ALA A 677 -17.19 18.73 -34.17
C ALA A 677 -15.94 18.01 -33.63
N VAL A 678 -15.62 18.18 -32.34
CA VAL A 678 -14.43 17.59 -31.71
C VAL A 678 -14.57 16.06 -31.59
N LEU A 679 -15.71 15.57 -31.12
CA LEU A 679 -15.93 14.13 -30.93
C LEU A 679 -15.92 13.36 -32.26
N SER A 680 -16.44 13.96 -33.34
CA SER A 680 -16.45 13.34 -34.68
C SER A 680 -15.05 13.08 -35.25
N LEU A 681 -14.00 13.74 -34.74
CA LEU A 681 -12.62 13.46 -35.16
C LEU A 681 -12.08 12.15 -34.56
N TYR A 682 -12.68 11.68 -33.46
CA TYR A 682 -12.29 10.47 -32.74
C TYR A 682 -13.28 9.31 -32.92
N ILE A 683 -14.48 9.59 -33.43
CA ILE A 683 -15.56 8.61 -33.58
C ILE A 683 -15.85 8.42 -35.07
N SER A 684 -15.73 7.17 -35.54
CA SER A 684 -16.08 6.85 -36.93
C SER A 684 -17.57 7.10 -37.18
N ARG A 685 -17.90 7.70 -38.34
CA ARG A 685 -19.29 7.91 -38.78
C ARG A 685 -20.05 6.60 -39.01
N GLU A 686 -19.34 5.49 -39.22
CA GLU A 686 -19.92 4.15 -39.30
C GLU A 686 -20.35 3.62 -37.92
N GLU A 687 -19.71 4.12 -36.86
CA GLU A 687 -20.00 3.73 -35.48
C GLU A 687 -21.04 4.65 -34.83
N ILE A 688 -21.04 5.95 -35.08
CA ILE A 688 -22.09 6.87 -34.65
C ILE A 688 -22.24 7.91 -35.77
N SER A 689 -23.42 7.98 -36.37
CA SER A 689 -23.68 9.01 -37.38
C SER A 689 -23.67 10.40 -36.75
N GLU A 690 -23.45 11.44 -37.57
CA GLU A 690 -23.39 12.82 -37.08
C GLU A 690 -24.69 13.24 -36.34
N GLN A 691 -25.84 12.81 -36.85
CA GLN A 691 -27.14 13.08 -36.21
C GLN A 691 -27.28 12.32 -34.89
N GLU A 692 -26.93 11.03 -34.84
CA GLU A 692 -26.98 10.26 -33.59
C GLU A 692 -26.04 10.86 -32.53
N LEU A 693 -24.85 11.31 -32.94
CA LEU A 693 -23.90 11.97 -32.06
C LEU A 693 -24.45 13.30 -31.53
N ARG A 694 -25.06 14.12 -32.39
CA ARG A 694 -25.74 15.35 -31.99
C ARG A 694 -26.84 15.08 -30.97
N ASP A 695 -27.73 14.12 -31.24
CA ASP A 695 -28.81 13.75 -30.33
C ASP A 695 -28.27 13.29 -28.96
N LEU A 696 -27.17 12.52 -28.95
CA LEU A 696 -26.49 12.09 -27.73
C LEU A 696 -25.91 13.26 -26.94
N VAL A 697 -25.25 14.20 -27.61
CA VAL A 697 -24.64 15.39 -27.01
C VAL A 697 -25.72 16.30 -26.43
N GLU A 698 -26.77 16.62 -27.20
CA GLU A 698 -27.89 17.45 -26.76
C GLU A 698 -28.56 16.84 -25.52
N LYS A 699 -28.84 15.53 -25.55
CA LYS A 699 -29.40 14.81 -24.40
C LYS A 699 -28.48 14.83 -23.18
N SER A 700 -27.16 14.74 -23.38
CA SER A 700 -26.17 14.73 -22.30
C SER A 700 -26.07 16.06 -21.58
N TYR A 701 -26.14 17.16 -22.32
CA TYR A 701 -25.89 18.50 -21.78
C TYR A 701 -27.16 19.30 -21.48
N ALA A 702 -28.34 18.80 -21.84
CA ALA A 702 -29.64 19.42 -21.51
C ALA A 702 -29.87 19.65 -20.00
N GLY A 703 -29.25 18.83 -19.13
CA GLY A 703 -29.36 18.96 -17.68
C GLY A 703 -28.44 20.01 -17.03
N PHE A 704 -27.64 20.73 -17.82
CA PHE A 704 -26.77 21.78 -17.33
C PHE A 704 -27.55 23.10 -17.18
N ARG A 705 -27.31 23.79 -16.05
CA ARG A 705 -28.09 24.97 -15.66
C ARG A 705 -27.61 26.27 -16.31
N HIS A 706 -26.50 26.24 -17.03
CA HIS A 706 -25.97 27.39 -17.76
C HIS A 706 -26.05 27.15 -19.27
N PRO A 707 -26.47 28.14 -20.08
CA PRO A 707 -26.61 27.97 -21.54
C PRO A 707 -25.30 27.57 -22.24
N ASP A 708 -24.17 28.11 -21.78
CA ASP A 708 -22.85 27.74 -22.32
C ASP A 708 -22.32 26.39 -21.84
N VAL A 709 -23.05 25.70 -20.93
CA VAL A 709 -22.62 24.47 -20.24
C VAL A 709 -21.42 24.68 -19.29
N THR A 710 -20.33 25.26 -19.78
CA THR A 710 -19.10 25.58 -19.06
C THR A 710 -18.68 27.05 -19.28
N PRO A 711 -19.30 28.02 -18.58
CA PRO A 711 -19.02 29.44 -18.76
C PRO A 711 -17.62 29.85 -18.27
N LEU A 712 -17.07 30.88 -18.92
CA LEU A 712 -15.78 31.48 -18.56
C LEU A 712 -16.02 32.77 -17.77
N LYS A 713 -15.66 32.76 -16.48
CA LYS A 713 -15.81 33.89 -15.56
C LYS A 713 -14.51 34.68 -15.43
N LYS A 714 -14.55 35.98 -15.70
CA LYS A 714 -13.40 36.87 -15.47
C LYS A 714 -13.23 37.18 -13.99
N LEU A 715 -12.05 36.91 -13.43
CA LEU A 715 -11.70 37.17 -12.03
C LEU A 715 -10.74 38.36 -11.86
N GLY A 716 -10.10 38.79 -12.94
CA GLY A 716 -9.20 39.92 -12.99
C GLY A 716 -8.73 40.18 -14.42
N GLU A 717 -7.74 41.04 -14.60
CA GLU A 717 -7.26 41.40 -15.95
C GLU A 717 -6.67 40.21 -16.72
N LYS A 718 -5.94 39.33 -16.03
CA LYS A 718 -5.21 38.19 -16.64
C LYS A 718 -5.61 36.83 -16.07
N LYS A 719 -6.74 36.76 -15.36
CA LYS A 719 -7.17 35.55 -14.65
C LYS A 719 -8.66 35.30 -14.86
N TYR A 720 -9.00 34.10 -15.31
CA TYR A 720 -10.35 33.63 -15.54
C TYR A 720 -10.56 32.30 -14.81
N ALA A 721 -11.79 32.05 -14.36
CA ALA A 721 -12.26 30.75 -13.89
C ALA A 721 -13.17 30.12 -14.95
N LEU A 722 -12.87 28.91 -15.38
CA LEU A 722 -13.76 28.11 -16.20
C LEU A 722 -14.66 27.29 -15.28
N GLU A 723 -15.93 27.67 -15.15
CA GLU A 723 -16.88 27.02 -14.23
C GLU A 723 -17.40 25.72 -14.87
N LEU A 724 -17.00 24.58 -14.31
CA LEU A 724 -17.36 23.25 -14.83
C LEU A 724 -18.49 22.57 -14.04
N TRP A 725 -19.03 23.25 -13.04
CA TRP A 725 -19.96 22.68 -12.05
C TRP A 725 -21.44 23.00 -12.31
N HIS A 726 -21.81 23.46 -13.51
CA HIS A 726 -23.21 23.74 -13.85
C HIS A 726 -24.04 22.48 -14.19
N GLY A 727 -23.43 21.30 -14.15
CA GLY A 727 -24.08 20.01 -14.37
C GLY A 727 -24.89 19.50 -13.17
N PRO A 728 -25.66 18.40 -13.32
CA PRO A 728 -26.64 17.94 -12.32
C PRO A 728 -26.12 17.76 -10.88
N THR A 729 -24.83 17.46 -10.70
CA THR A 729 -24.24 17.15 -9.39
C THR A 729 -23.34 18.24 -8.84
N TRP A 730 -23.26 19.38 -9.53
CA TRP A 730 -22.48 20.55 -9.12
C TRP A 730 -20.96 20.30 -9.11
N ALA A 731 -20.48 19.45 -10.03
CA ALA A 731 -19.07 19.11 -10.18
C ALA A 731 -18.71 18.84 -11.64
N PHE A 732 -17.45 19.07 -12.01
CA PHE A 732 -16.95 18.95 -13.38
C PHE A 732 -17.12 17.56 -14.01
N LYS A 733 -17.19 16.52 -13.16
CA LYS A 733 -17.33 15.13 -13.61
C LYS A 733 -18.62 14.90 -14.39
N ASP A 734 -19.62 15.78 -14.21
CA ASP A 734 -20.87 15.74 -14.96
C ASP A 734 -20.64 15.83 -16.47
N VAL A 735 -19.68 16.65 -16.93
CA VAL A 735 -19.43 16.85 -18.38
C VAL A 735 -19.10 15.52 -19.07
N ALA A 736 -18.30 14.70 -18.40
CA ALA A 736 -17.90 13.39 -18.90
C ALA A 736 -18.96 12.32 -18.66
N LEU A 737 -19.55 12.28 -17.46
CA LEU A 737 -20.38 11.14 -17.05
C LEU A 737 -21.81 11.19 -17.62
N GLN A 738 -22.34 12.37 -17.93
CA GLN A 738 -23.60 12.48 -18.67
C GLN A 738 -23.48 11.90 -20.08
N LEU A 739 -22.38 12.21 -20.79
CA LEU A 739 -22.12 11.65 -22.11
C LEU A 739 -21.83 10.15 -22.05
N LEU A 740 -20.97 9.71 -21.13
CA LEU A 740 -20.63 8.30 -20.97
C LEU A 740 -21.86 7.43 -20.71
N GLY A 741 -22.77 7.88 -19.82
CA GLY A 741 -23.97 7.12 -19.52
C GLY A 741 -24.94 7.00 -20.70
N ASN A 742 -25.04 8.05 -21.52
CA ASN A 742 -25.81 8.00 -22.77
C ASN A 742 -25.14 7.10 -23.83
N LEU A 743 -23.81 7.12 -23.94
CA LEU A 743 -23.06 6.23 -24.84
C LEU A 743 -23.25 4.75 -24.47
N PHE A 744 -23.18 4.40 -23.18
CA PHE A 744 -23.46 3.03 -22.74
C PHE A 744 -24.87 2.59 -23.11
N GLU A 745 -25.88 3.42 -22.83
CA GLU A 745 -27.27 3.11 -23.19
C GLU A 745 -27.43 2.91 -24.71
N PHE A 746 -26.82 3.79 -25.51
CA PHE A 746 -26.87 3.74 -26.97
C PHE A 746 -26.25 2.45 -27.52
N PHE A 747 -25.02 2.12 -27.10
CA PHE A 747 -24.34 0.92 -27.59
C PHE A 747 -25.02 -0.38 -27.13
N LEU A 748 -25.52 -0.44 -25.89
CA LEU A 748 -26.27 -1.61 -25.41
C LEU A 748 -27.59 -1.78 -26.16
N LYS A 749 -28.35 -0.70 -26.39
CA LYS A 749 -29.58 -0.74 -27.21
C LYS A 749 -29.27 -1.25 -28.62
N ARG A 750 -28.20 -0.76 -29.24
CA ARG A 750 -27.78 -1.21 -30.56
C ARG A 750 -27.38 -2.68 -30.60
N ARG A 751 -26.52 -3.14 -29.68
CA ARG A 751 -26.14 -4.56 -29.60
C ARG A 751 -27.37 -5.45 -29.43
N ASN A 752 -28.28 -5.08 -28.52
CA ASN A 752 -29.51 -5.83 -28.28
C ASN A 752 -30.45 -5.86 -29.49
N SER A 753 -30.55 -4.78 -30.26
CA SER A 753 -31.36 -4.75 -31.48
C SER A 753 -30.82 -5.66 -32.60
N ARG A 754 -29.51 -5.95 -32.59
CA ARG A 754 -28.84 -6.79 -33.60
C ARG A 754 -28.82 -8.27 -33.20
N ARG A 755 -29.14 -8.62 -31.96
CA ARG A 755 -29.16 -10.02 -31.49
C ARG A 755 -30.41 -10.74 -31.99
N THR A 756 -30.22 -11.97 -32.46
CA THR A 756 -31.30 -12.85 -32.94
C THR A 756 -31.57 -14.04 -32.02
N ASP A 757 -30.78 -14.22 -30.96
CA ASP A 757 -30.80 -15.39 -30.06
C ASP A 757 -31.66 -15.19 -28.81
N GLY A 758 -32.42 -14.10 -28.72
CA GLY A 758 -33.31 -13.79 -27.59
C GLY A 758 -32.61 -13.32 -26.32
N GLY A 759 -31.27 -13.26 -26.29
CA GLY A 759 -30.50 -12.73 -25.17
C GLY A 759 -30.53 -11.19 -25.11
N ILE A 760 -30.49 -10.63 -23.90
CA ILE A 760 -30.36 -9.18 -23.66
C ILE A 760 -29.01 -8.92 -22.98
N ASP A 761 -28.15 -8.16 -23.65
CA ASP A 761 -26.93 -7.61 -23.08
C ASP A 761 -27.28 -6.53 -22.06
N LYS A 762 -26.79 -6.71 -20.83
CA LYS A 762 -26.91 -5.76 -19.72
C LYS A 762 -25.52 -5.40 -19.19
N LEU A 763 -25.43 -4.28 -18.49
CA LEU A 763 -24.23 -3.82 -17.81
C LEU A 763 -24.52 -3.56 -16.33
N THR A 764 -23.77 -4.21 -15.45
CA THR A 764 -23.89 -4.00 -13.99
C THR A 764 -22.73 -3.15 -13.52
N VAL A 765 -22.98 -1.86 -13.36
CA VAL A 765 -21.96 -0.90 -12.97
C VAL A 765 -21.73 -0.95 -11.46
N VAL A 766 -20.50 -1.21 -11.01
CA VAL A 766 -20.15 -1.23 -9.58
C VAL A 766 -19.00 -0.27 -9.31
N GLY A 767 -19.10 0.52 -8.23
CA GLY A 767 -18.05 1.45 -7.83
C GLY A 767 -18.07 1.80 -6.36
N ALA A 768 -16.95 2.33 -5.85
CA ALA A 768 -16.82 2.85 -4.49
C ALA A 768 -16.59 4.37 -4.53
N THR A 769 -17.10 5.10 -3.54
CA THR A 769 -16.91 6.54 -3.46
C THR A 769 -16.73 7.06 -2.04
N SER A 770 -15.94 8.13 -1.91
CA SER A 770 -15.89 9.00 -0.74
C SER A 770 -16.92 10.15 -0.81
N GLY A 771 -17.69 10.26 -1.90
CA GLY A 771 -18.81 11.18 -2.04
C GLY A 771 -19.05 11.65 -3.47
N ASP A 772 -18.24 12.60 -3.95
CA ASP A 772 -18.50 13.35 -5.18
C ASP A 772 -18.58 12.48 -6.44
N THR A 773 -17.61 11.59 -6.64
CA THR A 773 -17.54 10.73 -7.85
C THR A 773 -18.77 9.82 -7.99
N GLY A 774 -19.31 9.31 -6.87
CA GLY A 774 -20.50 8.47 -6.89
C GLY A 774 -21.74 9.22 -7.35
N SER A 775 -21.91 10.48 -6.93
CA SER A 775 -23.03 11.31 -7.36
C SER A 775 -23.05 11.50 -8.88
N ALA A 776 -21.93 11.92 -9.49
CA ALA A 776 -21.86 12.13 -10.93
C ALA A 776 -22.08 10.83 -11.74
N ALA A 777 -21.60 9.68 -11.22
CA ALA A 777 -21.84 8.37 -11.82
C ALA A 777 -23.32 7.98 -11.80
N ILE A 778 -23.98 8.17 -10.66
CA ILE A 778 -25.41 7.91 -10.49
C ILE A 778 -26.23 8.78 -11.43
N TYR A 779 -25.97 10.08 -11.51
CA TYR A 779 -26.73 10.96 -12.40
C TYR A 779 -26.47 10.68 -13.89
N GLY A 780 -25.28 10.18 -14.26
CA GLY A 780 -25.00 9.76 -15.63
C GLY A 780 -25.74 8.48 -16.03
N LEU A 781 -25.96 7.57 -15.08
CA LEU A 781 -26.51 6.23 -15.33
C LEU A 781 -27.94 6.01 -14.83
N ARG A 782 -28.54 6.98 -14.13
CA ARG A 782 -29.93 6.91 -13.68
C ARG A 782 -30.88 6.77 -14.87
N ASN A 783 -31.88 5.90 -14.72
CA ASN A 783 -32.91 5.65 -15.70
C ASN A 783 -32.39 5.25 -17.11
N LYS A 784 -31.20 4.62 -17.18
CA LYS A 784 -30.66 4.10 -18.45
C LYS A 784 -31.09 2.65 -18.62
N ALA A 785 -31.64 2.33 -19.80
CA ALA A 785 -32.08 0.97 -20.09
C ALA A 785 -30.90 -0.02 -20.14
N ASN A 786 -31.12 -1.24 -19.66
CA ASN A 786 -30.14 -2.33 -19.62
C ASN A 786 -28.89 -2.05 -18.77
N ILE A 787 -28.93 -1.06 -17.89
CA ILE A 787 -27.83 -0.70 -16.98
C ILE A 787 -28.36 -0.64 -15.56
N SER A 788 -27.69 -1.33 -14.63
CA SER A 788 -27.89 -1.16 -13.19
C SER A 788 -26.62 -0.60 -12.56
N ILE A 789 -26.72 0.33 -11.61
CA ILE A 789 -25.58 0.94 -10.94
C ILE A 789 -25.62 0.70 -9.43
N PHE A 790 -24.50 0.21 -8.88
CA PHE A 790 -24.26 -0.09 -7.47
C PHE A 790 -23.09 0.76 -6.97
N ILE A 791 -23.38 1.76 -6.13
CA ILE A 791 -22.35 2.63 -5.54
C ILE A 791 -22.20 2.34 -4.05
N LEU A 792 -21.04 1.83 -3.67
CA LEU A 792 -20.63 1.60 -2.29
C LEU A 792 -20.06 2.90 -1.71
N HIS A 793 -20.47 3.23 -0.51
CA HIS A 793 -19.90 4.33 0.27
C HIS A 793 -19.83 3.96 1.75
N PRO A 794 -18.81 4.44 2.49
CA PRO A 794 -18.68 4.18 3.91
C PRO A 794 -19.81 4.87 4.69
N LYS A 795 -20.57 4.09 5.45
CA LYS A 795 -21.73 4.56 6.21
C LYS A 795 -21.29 5.62 7.22
N GLY A 796 -21.87 6.82 7.12
CA GLY A 796 -21.62 7.94 8.04
C GLY A 796 -20.27 8.65 7.83
N ARG A 797 -19.54 8.37 6.75
CA ARG A 797 -18.26 9.02 6.42
C ARG A 797 -18.28 9.83 5.12
N VAL A 798 -19.46 10.09 4.55
CA VAL A 798 -19.67 10.96 3.39
C VAL A 798 -20.42 12.20 3.85
N SER A 799 -20.11 13.38 3.29
CA SER A 799 -20.80 14.61 3.69
C SER A 799 -22.32 14.51 3.44
N PRO A 800 -23.17 15.13 4.26
CA PRO A 800 -24.63 15.01 4.14
C PRO A 800 -25.17 15.42 2.76
N ILE A 801 -24.59 16.46 2.14
CA ILE A 801 -25.00 16.92 0.81
C ILE A 801 -24.63 15.89 -0.25
N GLN A 802 -23.40 15.38 -0.23
CA GLN A 802 -22.95 14.39 -1.22
C GLN A 802 -23.72 13.06 -1.08
N GLU A 803 -23.94 12.58 0.16
CA GLU A 803 -24.76 11.40 0.41
C GLU A 803 -26.20 11.61 -0.06
N ALA A 804 -26.80 12.78 0.20
CA ALA A 804 -28.14 13.08 -0.26
C ALA A 804 -28.22 13.17 -1.79
N GLN A 805 -27.22 13.74 -2.47
CA GLN A 805 -27.17 13.74 -3.94
C GLN A 805 -27.21 12.30 -4.49
N MET A 806 -26.55 11.35 -3.83
CA MET A 806 -26.59 9.94 -4.26
C MET A 806 -27.91 9.24 -3.90
N THR A 807 -28.33 9.35 -2.63
CA THR A 807 -29.41 8.52 -2.06
C THR A 807 -30.82 9.04 -2.38
N THR A 808 -30.98 10.31 -2.78
CA THR A 808 -32.28 10.88 -3.18
C THR A 808 -32.65 10.57 -4.64
N VAL A 809 -31.76 9.91 -5.38
CA VAL A 809 -32.04 9.38 -6.72
C VAL A 809 -32.72 8.02 -6.57
N THR A 810 -34.05 8.01 -6.67
CA THR A 810 -34.90 6.83 -6.46
C THR A 810 -35.24 6.06 -7.74
N ASP A 811 -34.52 6.30 -8.84
CA ASP A 811 -34.66 5.52 -10.07
C ASP A 811 -34.41 4.03 -9.81
N ALA A 812 -35.17 3.17 -10.49
CA ALA A 812 -35.19 1.73 -10.19
C ALA A 812 -33.85 1.03 -10.40
N ASN A 813 -33.02 1.55 -11.31
CA ASN A 813 -31.72 0.99 -11.66
C ASN A 813 -30.55 1.50 -10.81
N VAL A 814 -30.82 2.36 -9.81
CA VAL A 814 -29.82 2.95 -8.92
C VAL A 814 -29.87 2.31 -7.54
N HIS A 815 -28.73 1.81 -7.10
CA HIS A 815 -28.57 1.13 -5.82
C HIS A 815 -27.39 1.73 -5.04
N ASN A 816 -27.71 2.48 -3.98
CA ASN A 816 -26.70 3.00 -3.06
C ASN A 816 -26.49 2.04 -1.90
N LEU A 817 -25.25 1.62 -1.68
CA LEU A 817 -24.85 0.66 -0.65
C LEU A 817 -24.05 1.39 0.43
N ALA A 818 -24.66 1.59 1.60
CA ALA A 818 -24.00 2.16 2.77
C ALA A 818 -23.30 1.05 3.55
N VAL A 819 -21.99 0.93 3.39
CA VAL A 819 -21.17 -0.13 3.98
C VAL A 819 -20.67 0.29 5.36
N LYS A 820 -20.92 -0.52 6.39
CA LYS A 820 -20.31 -0.32 7.72
C LYS A 820 -18.82 -0.67 7.68
N GLY A 821 -18.01 0.30 7.24
CA GLY A 821 -16.57 0.18 7.09
C GLY A 821 -15.94 1.52 6.69
N THR A 822 -14.75 1.45 6.10
CA THR A 822 -13.98 2.58 5.56
C THR A 822 -14.16 2.72 4.05
N PHE A 823 -13.64 3.80 3.47
CA PHE A 823 -13.62 3.94 2.01
C PHE A 823 -12.73 2.89 1.35
N ASP A 824 -11.59 2.56 1.97
CA ASP A 824 -10.67 1.51 1.50
C ASP A 824 -11.35 0.14 1.48
N ASP A 825 -12.13 -0.18 2.52
CA ASP A 825 -12.96 -1.40 2.53
C ASP A 825 -13.91 -1.45 1.33
N CYS A 826 -14.55 -0.33 1.00
CA CYS A 826 -15.43 -0.24 -0.16
C CYS A 826 -14.65 -0.47 -1.46
N GLN A 827 -13.44 0.09 -1.59
CA GLN A 827 -12.58 -0.11 -2.76
C GLN A 827 -12.15 -1.57 -2.89
N ASP A 828 -11.77 -2.22 -1.80
CA ASP A 828 -11.30 -3.60 -1.79
C ASP A 828 -12.42 -4.59 -2.10
N ILE A 829 -13.65 -4.30 -1.66
CA ILE A 829 -14.83 -5.06 -2.09
C ILE A 829 -15.01 -4.96 -3.60
N VAL A 830 -14.95 -3.75 -4.15
CA VAL A 830 -15.10 -3.55 -5.60
C VAL A 830 -13.99 -4.29 -6.37
N LYS A 831 -12.72 -4.18 -5.96
CA LYS A 831 -11.61 -4.92 -6.57
C LYS A 831 -11.84 -6.43 -6.52
N SER A 832 -12.32 -6.95 -5.39
CA SER A 832 -12.61 -8.36 -5.21
C SER A 832 -13.71 -8.85 -6.17
N LEU A 833 -14.78 -8.07 -6.34
CA LEU A 833 -15.85 -8.35 -7.31
C LEU A 833 -15.32 -8.40 -8.75
N PHE A 834 -14.42 -7.49 -9.14
CA PHE A 834 -13.82 -7.49 -10.47
C PHE A 834 -12.83 -8.65 -10.69
N SER A 835 -12.17 -9.12 -9.63
CA SER A 835 -11.25 -10.27 -9.70
C SER A 835 -11.96 -11.62 -9.77
N ASP A 836 -13.25 -11.66 -9.42
CA ASP A 836 -14.08 -12.85 -9.51
C ASP A 836 -14.57 -13.05 -10.95
N THR A 837 -13.87 -13.91 -11.69
CA THR A 837 -14.14 -14.17 -13.11
C THR A 837 -15.52 -14.76 -13.37
N GLU A 838 -16.04 -15.60 -12.46
CA GLU A 838 -17.33 -16.27 -12.63
C GLU A 838 -18.47 -15.28 -12.38
N PHE A 839 -18.36 -14.50 -11.30
CA PHE A 839 -19.33 -13.46 -10.97
C PHE A 839 -19.36 -12.36 -12.04
N ASN A 840 -18.18 -11.96 -12.55
CA ASN A 840 -18.08 -10.97 -13.61
C ASN A 840 -18.66 -11.48 -14.95
N ALA A 841 -18.38 -12.73 -15.33
CA ALA A 841 -18.96 -13.32 -16.54
C ALA A 841 -20.50 -13.38 -16.47
N THR A 842 -21.05 -13.67 -15.28
CA THR A 842 -22.50 -13.81 -15.05
C THR A 842 -23.21 -12.45 -15.05
N HIS A 843 -22.71 -11.48 -14.27
CA HIS A 843 -23.38 -10.21 -14.04
C HIS A 843 -22.87 -9.06 -14.92
N ARG A 844 -21.83 -9.32 -15.74
CA ARG A 844 -21.20 -8.36 -16.66
C ARG A 844 -20.85 -7.06 -15.94
N LEU A 845 -19.94 -7.16 -14.97
CA LEU A 845 -19.56 -6.03 -14.15
C LEU A 845 -18.84 -5.00 -15.02
N GLY A 846 -19.40 -3.78 -15.03
CA GLY A 846 -18.78 -2.58 -15.57
C GLY A 846 -18.30 -1.70 -14.42
N ALA A 847 -17.27 -0.90 -14.67
CA ALA A 847 -16.76 0.04 -13.69
C ALA A 847 -16.95 1.48 -14.19
N VAL A 848 -17.40 2.40 -13.32
CA VAL A 848 -17.32 3.85 -13.62
C VAL A 848 -15.93 4.36 -13.30
N ASN A 849 -14.95 3.89 -14.07
CA ASN A 849 -13.57 4.23 -13.79
C ASN A 849 -13.20 5.63 -14.31
N SER A 850 -12.25 6.28 -13.65
CA SER A 850 -11.61 7.54 -14.07
C SER A 850 -10.83 7.44 -15.38
N ILE A 851 -10.66 6.23 -15.90
CA ILE A 851 -9.77 5.92 -17.02
C ILE A 851 -10.49 5.62 -18.34
N ASN A 852 -11.83 5.56 -18.37
CA ASN A 852 -12.53 5.31 -19.63
C ASN A 852 -12.23 6.42 -20.66
N TRP A 853 -11.91 6.04 -21.90
CA TRP A 853 -11.51 6.99 -22.94
C TRP A 853 -12.56 8.07 -23.22
N ALA A 854 -13.85 7.72 -23.23
CA ALA A 854 -14.92 8.69 -23.50
C ALA A 854 -14.99 9.81 -22.45
N ARG A 855 -14.48 9.58 -21.22
CA ARG A 855 -14.40 10.65 -20.22
C ARG A 855 -13.40 11.71 -20.62
N ILE A 856 -12.20 11.30 -21.02
CA ILE A 856 -11.12 12.21 -21.44
C ILE A 856 -11.55 12.98 -22.69
N LEU A 857 -12.14 12.26 -23.65
CA LEU A 857 -12.58 12.83 -24.91
C LEU A 857 -13.69 13.89 -24.72
N ALA A 858 -14.68 13.64 -23.86
CA ALA A 858 -15.73 14.63 -23.55
C ALA A 858 -15.15 15.90 -22.91
N GLN A 859 -14.12 15.75 -22.10
CA GLN A 859 -13.46 16.85 -21.40
C GLN A 859 -12.65 17.76 -22.34
N THR A 860 -12.22 17.27 -23.50
CA THR A 860 -11.46 18.07 -24.48
C THR A 860 -12.26 19.28 -24.98
N VAL A 861 -13.60 19.18 -25.03
CA VAL A 861 -14.48 20.20 -25.59
C VAL A 861 -14.40 21.55 -24.87
N TYR A 862 -14.39 21.57 -23.53
CA TYR A 862 -14.40 22.84 -22.80
C TYR A 862 -13.08 23.61 -22.91
N TYR A 863 -11.97 22.98 -23.29
CA TYR A 863 -10.73 23.68 -23.62
C TYR A 863 -10.88 24.52 -24.89
N PHE A 864 -11.53 23.95 -25.92
CA PHE A 864 -11.86 24.68 -27.14
C PHE A 864 -12.86 25.81 -26.87
N LEU A 865 -13.94 25.55 -26.11
CA LEU A 865 -14.94 26.57 -25.80
C LEU A 865 -14.30 27.74 -25.03
N ALA A 866 -13.53 27.44 -23.98
CA ALA A 866 -12.85 28.45 -23.17
C ALA A 866 -11.84 29.25 -24.00
N TYR A 867 -11.11 28.60 -24.92
CA TYR A 867 -10.22 29.28 -25.86
C TYR A 867 -10.98 30.29 -26.72
N PHE A 868 -12.09 29.89 -27.35
CA PHE A 868 -12.87 30.79 -28.20
C PHE A 868 -13.51 31.93 -27.40
N HIS A 869 -14.02 31.64 -26.20
CA HIS A 869 -14.55 32.67 -25.31
C HIS A 869 -13.47 33.69 -24.94
N LEU A 870 -12.26 33.24 -24.61
CA LEU A 870 -11.14 34.13 -24.34
C LEU A 870 -10.74 34.96 -25.57
N ARG A 871 -10.72 34.35 -26.77
CA ARG A 871 -10.36 35.03 -28.03
C ARG A 871 -11.30 36.16 -28.42
N ARG A 872 -12.55 36.13 -27.94
CA ARG A 872 -13.50 37.24 -28.09
C ARG A 872 -13.13 38.46 -27.24
N GLU A 873 -12.41 38.26 -26.13
CA GLU A 873 -11.98 39.34 -25.24
C GLU A 873 -10.54 39.79 -25.50
N THR A 874 -9.63 38.88 -25.83
CA THR A 874 -8.19 39.19 -25.95
C THR A 874 -7.48 38.24 -26.91
N GLN A 875 -6.41 38.73 -27.53
CA GLN A 875 -5.49 37.94 -28.36
C GLN A 875 -4.29 37.39 -27.58
N SER A 876 -4.28 37.55 -26.26
CA SER A 876 -3.26 37.04 -25.35
C SER A 876 -3.01 35.53 -25.49
N GLU A 877 -1.80 35.13 -25.10
CA GLU A 877 -1.47 33.72 -24.94
C GLU A 877 -2.26 33.12 -23.77
N VAL A 878 -2.75 31.90 -23.93
CA VAL A 878 -3.53 31.21 -22.90
C VAL A 878 -2.69 30.16 -22.17
N GLN A 879 -2.81 30.15 -20.85
CA GLN A 879 -2.35 29.07 -20.00
C GLN A 879 -3.55 28.46 -19.25
N PHE A 880 -3.74 27.15 -19.34
CA PHE A 880 -4.72 26.46 -18.51
C PHE A 880 -4.06 25.93 -17.24
N VAL A 881 -4.68 26.18 -16.09
CA VAL A 881 -4.24 25.66 -14.78
C VAL A 881 -5.35 24.80 -14.20
N VAL A 882 -5.02 23.56 -13.84
CA VAL A 882 -6.00 22.52 -13.54
C VAL A 882 -5.74 21.91 -12.16
N PRO A 883 -6.67 22.05 -11.20
CA PRO A 883 -6.66 21.25 -9.98
C PRO A 883 -6.73 19.77 -10.33
N THR A 884 -5.64 19.04 -10.10
CA THR A 884 -5.42 17.72 -10.69
C THR A 884 -5.25 16.63 -9.64
N GLY A 885 -6.16 15.65 -9.67
CA GLY A 885 -5.97 14.34 -9.04
C GLY A 885 -5.51 13.31 -10.08
N ASN A 886 -6.45 12.56 -10.65
CA ASN A 886 -6.23 11.42 -11.56
C ASN A 886 -5.77 11.76 -13.00
N PHE A 887 -5.27 12.97 -13.26
CA PHE A 887 -4.73 13.48 -14.54
C PHE A 887 -5.69 13.56 -15.74
N GLY A 888 -6.91 13.02 -15.66
CA GLY A 888 -7.79 12.92 -16.84
C GLY A 888 -8.23 14.27 -17.41
N ASP A 889 -8.50 15.25 -16.55
CA ASP A 889 -8.92 16.60 -16.93
C ASP A 889 -7.82 17.33 -17.71
N ILE A 890 -6.65 17.52 -17.09
CA ILE A 890 -5.52 18.19 -17.74
C ILE A 890 -4.98 17.42 -18.96
N LEU A 891 -5.12 16.09 -18.98
CA LEU A 891 -4.80 15.28 -20.15
C LEU A 891 -5.72 15.61 -21.33
N ALA A 892 -7.00 15.92 -21.10
CA ALA A 892 -7.89 16.36 -22.16
C ALA A 892 -7.43 17.69 -22.79
N GLY A 893 -6.87 18.60 -21.97
CA GLY A 893 -6.20 19.81 -22.43
C GLY A 893 -4.94 19.53 -23.24
N TYR A 894 -4.18 18.49 -22.86
CA TYR A 894 -3.06 18.01 -23.66
C TYR A 894 -3.51 17.47 -25.03
N TYR A 895 -4.60 16.70 -25.10
CA TYR A 895 -5.16 16.30 -26.40
C TYR A 895 -5.58 17.51 -27.23
N ALA A 896 -6.26 18.50 -26.66
CA ALA A 896 -6.60 19.74 -27.38
C ALA A 896 -5.34 20.44 -27.94
N LYS A 897 -4.29 20.59 -27.13
CA LYS A 897 -3.00 21.14 -27.55
C LYS A 897 -2.38 20.33 -28.69
N ARG A 898 -2.37 19.00 -28.58
CA ARG A 898 -1.80 18.07 -29.58
C ARG A 898 -2.59 18.02 -30.88
N MET A 899 -3.90 18.28 -30.84
CA MET A 899 -4.74 18.44 -32.04
C MET A 899 -4.38 19.72 -32.82
N GLY A 900 -3.86 20.73 -32.13
CA GLY A 900 -3.42 22.00 -32.73
C GLY A 900 -4.00 23.25 -32.07
N LEU A 901 -4.75 23.14 -30.95
CA LEU A 901 -5.28 24.29 -30.25
C LEU A 901 -4.12 25.17 -29.73
N PRO A 902 -4.03 26.47 -30.10
CA PRO A 902 -2.88 27.30 -29.75
C PRO A 902 -2.76 27.53 -28.24
N MET A 903 -1.82 26.81 -27.61
CA MET A 903 -1.44 26.95 -26.20
C MET A 903 0.09 27.08 -26.12
N SER A 904 0.60 28.31 -26.26
CA SER A 904 2.06 28.56 -26.21
C SER A 904 2.63 28.44 -24.79
N ALA A 905 1.83 28.68 -23.75
CA ALA A 905 2.22 28.44 -22.36
C ALA A 905 2.06 26.95 -21.96
N GLN A 906 2.80 26.53 -20.93
CA GLN A 906 2.71 25.17 -20.36
C GLN A 906 1.36 24.92 -19.67
N LEU A 907 0.83 23.71 -19.76
CA LEU A 907 -0.32 23.28 -18.96
C LEU A 907 0.07 23.18 -17.47
N GLY A 908 -0.64 23.89 -16.60
CA GLY A 908 -0.36 23.96 -15.17
C GLY A 908 -1.08 22.89 -14.35
N VAL A 909 -0.34 21.94 -13.79
CA VAL A 909 -0.84 20.93 -12.85
C VAL A 909 -0.84 21.51 -11.44
N ALA A 910 -2.00 21.63 -10.80
CA ALA A 910 -2.11 22.05 -9.42
C ALA A 910 -2.48 20.87 -8.52
N THR A 911 -1.62 20.50 -7.57
CA THR A 911 -1.90 19.43 -6.59
C THR A 911 -2.06 20.00 -5.18
N ASN A 912 -2.79 19.30 -4.32
CA ASN A 912 -2.80 19.56 -2.89
C ASN A 912 -1.58 18.89 -2.23
N ALA A 913 -1.65 18.58 -0.92
CA ALA A 913 -0.58 17.89 -0.20
C ALA A 913 -0.21 16.50 -0.77
N ASN A 914 -1.09 15.86 -1.54
CA ASN A 914 -0.85 14.62 -2.26
C ASN A 914 -0.21 14.93 -3.63
N ASP A 915 1.11 15.09 -3.62
CA ASP A 915 1.85 15.84 -4.63
C ASP A 915 2.71 14.95 -5.57
N ILE A 916 2.33 13.68 -5.75
CA ILE A 916 3.08 12.73 -6.60
C ILE A 916 3.38 13.30 -8.01
N LEU A 917 2.45 14.07 -8.58
CA LEU A 917 2.63 14.74 -9.87
C LEU A 917 3.63 15.89 -9.75
N ALA A 918 3.49 16.78 -8.77
CA ALA A 918 4.45 17.87 -8.57
C ALA A 918 5.88 17.35 -8.34
N ARG A 919 6.04 16.27 -7.56
CA ARG A 919 7.33 15.58 -7.38
C ARG A 919 7.88 15.02 -8.68
N PHE A 920 7.04 14.43 -9.54
CA PHE A 920 7.46 13.94 -10.86
C PHE A 920 8.04 15.07 -11.72
N TRP A 921 7.34 16.19 -11.88
CA TRP A 921 7.87 17.30 -12.69
C TRP A 921 9.13 17.91 -12.10
N LYS A 922 9.27 17.89 -10.77
CA LYS A 922 10.46 18.40 -10.08
C LYS A 922 11.68 17.48 -10.22
N THR A 923 11.48 16.16 -10.17
CA THR A 923 12.59 15.20 -9.97
C THR A 923 12.72 14.11 -11.03
N GLY A 924 11.69 13.85 -11.84
CA GLY A 924 11.59 12.67 -12.72
C GLY A 924 11.14 11.40 -12.00
N ARG A 925 10.91 11.47 -10.68
CA ARG A 925 10.44 10.33 -9.87
C ARG A 925 8.93 10.38 -9.69
N TYR A 926 8.27 9.30 -10.07
CA TYR A 926 6.86 9.03 -9.82
C TYR A 926 6.77 8.00 -8.69
N GLU A 927 6.55 8.46 -7.45
CA GLU A 927 6.64 7.64 -6.23
C GLU A 927 5.45 7.85 -5.28
N LYS A 928 4.88 6.76 -4.76
CA LYS A 928 3.69 6.79 -3.87
C LYS A 928 3.99 7.50 -2.55
N VAL A 929 5.18 7.28 -2.01
CA VAL A 929 5.67 7.87 -0.75
C VAL A 929 6.96 8.62 -1.07
N ASP A 930 7.13 9.80 -0.47
CA ASP A 930 8.34 10.57 -0.64
C ASP A 930 9.54 9.84 -0.01
N SER A 931 10.56 9.55 -0.83
CA SER A 931 11.77 8.84 -0.38
C SER A 931 12.87 9.80 0.12
N ALA A 932 12.68 11.12 0.06
CA ALA A 932 13.69 12.10 0.44
C ALA A 932 13.67 12.41 1.95
N PRO A 933 14.83 12.63 2.60
CA PRO A 933 14.88 13.19 3.95
C PRO A 933 14.37 14.63 3.90
N GLU A 934 13.27 14.93 4.58
CA GLU A 934 12.72 16.29 4.65
C GLU A 934 13.76 17.25 5.28
N LEU A 935 14.17 18.27 4.52
CA LEU A 935 14.62 19.53 5.11
C LEU A 935 13.38 20.22 5.70
N PRO A 936 13.47 20.81 6.91
CA PRO A 936 12.30 21.38 7.56
C PRO A 936 11.84 22.62 6.80
N VAL A 937 10.70 22.52 6.10
CA VAL A 937 9.90 23.67 5.68
C VAL A 937 8.81 23.86 6.74
N SER A 938 8.67 25.09 7.22
CA SER A 938 8.04 25.46 8.48
C SER A 938 6.50 25.46 8.46
N ASP A 939 5.85 24.35 8.14
CA ASP A 939 4.37 24.30 8.16
C ASP A 939 3.89 23.37 9.27
N GLY A 940 3.63 23.99 10.43
CA GLY A 940 3.08 23.35 11.61
C GLY A 940 1.60 23.01 11.41
N LYS A 941 1.27 21.75 11.72
CA LYS A 941 -0.03 21.04 11.60
C LYS A 941 -0.21 20.29 10.28
N GLN A 942 0.56 19.22 10.09
CA GLN A 942 0.21 18.20 9.11
C GLN A 942 -0.87 17.27 9.69
N GLY A 943 -1.89 17.01 8.87
CA GLY A 943 -2.98 16.08 9.16
C GLY A 943 -2.50 14.67 9.48
N THR A 944 -3.35 13.90 10.16
CA THR A 944 -3.14 12.50 10.49
C THR A 944 -2.86 11.70 9.21
N GLN A 945 -1.66 11.11 9.11
CA GLN A 945 -1.36 10.14 8.05
C GLN A 945 -2.21 8.89 8.27
N ASP A 946 -3.07 8.55 7.32
CA ASP A 946 -3.74 7.26 7.29
C ASP A 946 -2.74 6.15 6.94
N ALA A 947 -3.02 4.93 7.40
CA ALA A 947 -2.21 3.73 7.15
C ALA A 947 -2.01 3.41 5.65
N SER A 948 -2.73 4.09 4.75
CA SER A 948 -2.66 3.98 3.29
C SER A 948 -1.58 4.87 2.62
N GLY A 949 -1.03 5.87 3.33
CA GLY A 949 -0.06 6.84 2.80
C GLY A 949 -0.67 8.05 2.07
N VAL A 950 -2.00 8.18 2.02
CA VAL A 950 -2.71 9.39 1.53
C VAL A 950 -2.83 10.40 2.66
N LYS A 951 -2.57 11.68 2.38
CA LYS A 951 -2.84 12.77 3.32
C LYS A 951 -4.27 13.27 3.10
N GLU A 952 -5.11 13.27 4.13
CA GLU A 952 -6.41 13.95 4.05
C GLU A 952 -6.21 15.46 3.89
N THR A 953 -6.93 16.08 2.96
CA THR A 953 -6.89 17.53 2.71
C THR A 953 -8.27 18.15 2.62
N LEU A 954 -8.34 19.47 2.54
CA LEU A 954 -9.60 20.20 2.27
C LEU A 954 -10.11 20.00 0.84
N SER A 955 -9.32 19.38 -0.04
CA SER A 955 -9.65 19.11 -1.45
C SER A 955 -9.69 17.60 -1.74
N PRO A 956 -10.58 16.83 -1.08
CA PRO A 956 -10.51 15.37 -1.01
C PRO A 956 -10.69 14.65 -2.36
N ALA A 957 -11.22 15.30 -3.40
CA ALA A 957 -11.32 14.70 -4.72
C ALA A 957 -9.95 14.62 -5.45
N MET A 958 -8.92 15.26 -4.91
CA MET A 958 -7.54 15.26 -5.39
C MET A 958 -6.61 14.41 -4.52
N ASP A 959 -7.09 13.84 -3.41
CA ASP A 959 -6.30 13.01 -2.50
C ASP A 959 -6.03 11.63 -3.12
N ILE A 960 -4.88 11.51 -3.80
CA ILE A 960 -4.51 10.33 -4.58
C ILE A 960 -3.09 9.82 -4.26
N LEU A 961 -2.91 8.50 -4.21
CA LEU A 961 -1.57 7.86 -4.18
C LEU A 961 -0.94 7.76 -5.56
N ILE A 962 -1.76 7.49 -6.57
CA ILE A 962 -1.34 7.28 -7.96
C ILE A 962 -2.35 7.98 -8.84
N SER A 963 -1.85 8.74 -9.79
CA SER A 963 -2.66 9.40 -10.79
C SER A 963 -2.92 8.47 -11.98
N SER A 964 -4.13 7.93 -12.07
CA SER A 964 -4.44 6.85 -13.02
C SER A 964 -4.24 7.19 -14.51
N ASN A 965 -4.64 8.38 -14.98
CA ASN A 965 -4.48 8.74 -16.39
C ASN A 965 -3.07 9.24 -16.74
N PHE A 966 -2.18 9.40 -15.75
CA PHE A 966 -0.81 9.84 -16.00
C PHE A 966 -0.04 8.82 -16.86
N GLU A 967 -0.43 7.54 -16.82
CA GLU A 967 0.08 6.48 -17.71
C GLU A 967 -0.08 6.84 -19.21
N ARG A 968 -1.19 7.50 -19.60
CA ARG A 968 -1.40 7.92 -21.00
C ARG A 968 -0.39 8.96 -21.44
N LEU A 969 -0.10 9.95 -20.59
CA LEU A 969 0.93 10.95 -20.89
C LEU A 969 2.31 10.28 -20.95
N LEU A 970 2.64 9.42 -19.98
CA LEU A 970 3.90 8.69 -19.98
C LEU A 970 4.10 7.92 -21.29
N TRP A 971 3.05 7.32 -21.86
CA TRP A 971 3.14 6.63 -23.14
C TRP A 971 3.57 7.55 -24.28
N TYR A 972 2.97 8.74 -24.41
CA TYR A 972 3.37 9.71 -25.45
C TYR A 972 4.81 10.20 -25.25
N LEU A 973 5.22 10.43 -24.00
CA LEU A 973 6.58 10.83 -23.68
C LEU A 973 7.60 9.71 -23.98
N ALA A 974 7.24 8.45 -23.68
CA ALA A 974 8.04 7.29 -24.02
C ALA A 974 8.15 7.14 -25.55
N PHE A 975 7.04 7.27 -26.28
CA PHE A 975 6.98 7.21 -27.74
C PHE A 975 7.88 8.25 -28.42
N GLU A 976 7.90 9.49 -27.91
CA GLU A 976 8.80 10.56 -28.39
C GLU A 976 10.28 10.28 -28.10
N SER A 977 10.58 9.54 -27.02
CA SER A 977 11.95 9.23 -26.61
C SER A 977 12.61 8.07 -27.38
N VAL A 978 11.85 7.29 -28.16
CA VAL A 978 12.37 6.13 -28.89
C VAL A 978 13.10 6.57 -30.18
N GLU A 979 14.43 6.52 -30.16
CA GLU A 979 15.30 6.83 -31.29
C GLU A 979 15.54 5.60 -32.21
N GLY A 980 15.84 5.83 -33.50
CA GLY A 980 16.35 4.80 -34.42
C GLY A 980 15.34 3.84 -35.05
N ALA A 981 14.03 4.00 -34.81
CA ALA A 981 12.98 3.23 -35.50
C ALA A 981 12.22 4.12 -36.49
N SER A 982 12.43 3.94 -37.80
CA SER A 982 11.68 4.66 -38.84
C SER A 982 10.20 4.24 -38.88
N ASP A 983 9.92 2.96 -38.59
CA ASP A 983 8.56 2.42 -38.56
C ASP A 983 7.80 2.83 -37.28
N VAL A 984 6.66 3.49 -37.46
CA VAL A 984 5.74 3.92 -36.40
C VAL A 984 5.23 2.73 -35.58
N LYS A 985 4.94 1.58 -36.21
CA LYS A 985 4.44 0.40 -35.50
C LYS A 985 5.49 -0.15 -34.54
N VAL A 986 6.75 -0.22 -34.97
CA VAL A 986 7.88 -0.64 -34.13
C VAL A 986 8.07 0.33 -32.97
N ARG A 987 7.93 1.64 -33.23
CA ARG A 987 8.05 2.67 -32.19
C ARG A 987 6.92 2.58 -31.16
N ARG A 988 5.68 2.33 -31.59
CA ARG A 988 4.52 2.09 -30.71
C ARG A 988 4.71 0.86 -29.84
N ALA A 989 5.18 -0.25 -30.41
CA ALA A 989 5.46 -1.47 -29.66
C ALA A 989 6.50 -1.24 -28.56
N LYS A 990 7.62 -0.58 -28.89
CA LYS A 990 8.66 -0.21 -27.90
C LYS A 990 8.13 0.71 -26.81
N ALA A 991 7.32 1.71 -27.15
CA ALA A 991 6.69 2.59 -26.16
C ALA A 991 5.78 1.79 -25.21
N GLY A 992 5.00 0.85 -25.73
CA GLY A 992 4.19 -0.07 -24.94
C GLY A 992 5.02 -0.91 -23.96
N GLU A 993 6.13 -1.49 -24.42
CA GLU A 993 7.06 -2.25 -23.57
C GLU A 993 7.69 -1.39 -22.45
N ILE A 994 8.06 -0.15 -22.75
CA ILE A 994 8.61 0.79 -21.75
C ILE A 994 7.56 1.09 -20.67
N ILE A 995 6.31 1.37 -21.06
CA ILE A 995 5.24 1.69 -20.13
C ILE A 995 4.85 0.49 -19.29
N ASP A 996 4.77 -0.70 -19.87
CA ASP A 996 4.51 -1.93 -19.11
C ASP A 996 5.63 -2.16 -18.07
N GLY A 997 6.89 -1.95 -18.45
CA GLY A 997 8.03 -2.02 -17.53
C GLY A 997 7.97 -0.99 -16.39
N TRP A 998 7.64 0.27 -16.69
CA TRP A 998 7.46 1.31 -15.67
C TRP A 998 6.29 0.99 -14.74
N MET A 999 5.13 0.59 -15.26
CA MET A 999 3.97 0.25 -14.44
C MET A 999 4.22 -1.03 -13.62
N GLY A 1000 5.00 -1.97 -14.13
CA GLY A 1000 5.51 -3.13 -13.39
C GLY A 1000 6.37 -2.72 -12.18
N LYS A 1001 7.33 -1.80 -12.37
CA LYS A 1001 8.13 -1.22 -11.28
C LYS A 1001 7.26 -0.44 -10.28
N MET A 1002 6.30 0.35 -10.75
CA MET A 1002 5.37 1.08 -9.87
C MET A 1002 4.54 0.13 -8.98
N LYS A 1003 4.13 -1.02 -9.53
CA LYS A 1003 3.39 -2.06 -8.80
C LYS A 1003 4.27 -2.77 -7.77
N LYS A 1004 5.51 -3.11 -8.12
CA LYS A 1004 6.43 -3.89 -7.29
C LYS A 1004 7.12 -3.03 -6.21
N ASP A 1005 7.67 -1.89 -6.60
CA ASP A 1005 8.57 -1.07 -5.80
C ASP A 1005 7.91 0.21 -5.27
N GLY A 1006 6.71 0.54 -5.77
CA GLY A 1006 5.98 1.76 -5.39
C GLY A 1006 6.56 3.05 -5.99
N LYS A 1007 7.55 2.94 -6.87
CA LYS A 1007 8.23 4.09 -7.49
C LYS A 1007 8.77 3.77 -8.89
N VAL A 1008 8.86 4.80 -9.72
CA VAL A 1008 9.48 4.78 -11.05
C VAL A 1008 10.27 6.06 -11.24
N GLU A 1009 11.49 5.95 -11.74
CA GLU A 1009 12.27 7.10 -12.20
C GLU A 1009 12.38 7.06 -13.73
N VAL A 1010 11.96 8.13 -14.40
CA VAL A 1010 12.00 8.22 -15.85
C VAL A 1010 13.34 8.81 -16.33
N PRO A 1011 13.82 8.46 -17.54
CA PRO A 1011 15.00 9.08 -18.12
C PRO A 1011 14.88 10.60 -18.23
N VAL A 1012 16.00 11.31 -18.14
CA VAL A 1012 16.05 12.79 -18.22
C VAL A 1012 15.36 13.33 -19.48
N LYS A 1013 15.57 12.70 -20.64
CA LYS A 1013 14.91 13.08 -21.91
C LYS A 1013 13.36 13.04 -21.81
N VAL A 1014 12.81 12.06 -21.09
CA VAL A 1014 11.37 11.91 -20.88
C VAL A 1014 10.87 13.03 -19.97
N LEU A 1015 11.61 13.35 -18.90
CA LEU A 1015 11.30 14.47 -18.00
C LEU A 1015 11.39 15.83 -18.71
N GLU A 1016 12.40 16.06 -19.54
CA GLU A 1016 12.54 17.29 -20.34
C GLU A 1016 11.37 17.45 -21.33
N SER A 1017 10.95 16.35 -21.97
CA SER A 1017 9.76 16.34 -22.84
C SER A 1017 8.48 16.63 -22.04
N ALA A 1018 8.37 16.11 -20.81
CA ALA A 1018 7.24 16.44 -19.93
C ALA A 1018 7.22 17.92 -19.52
N ARG A 1019 8.40 18.50 -19.25
CA ARG A 1019 8.57 19.92 -18.90
C ARG A 1019 8.35 20.85 -20.09
N ARG A 1020 8.48 20.40 -21.33
CA ARG A 1020 8.11 21.20 -22.50
C ARG A 1020 6.63 21.60 -22.47
N ASP A 1021 5.77 20.65 -22.10
CA ASP A 1021 4.32 20.83 -22.22
C ASP A 1021 3.61 21.19 -20.91
N PHE A 1022 4.21 20.89 -19.76
CA PHE A 1022 3.56 21.04 -18.46
C PHE A 1022 4.50 21.63 -17.39
N CYS A 1023 3.89 22.30 -16.42
CA CYS A 1023 4.49 22.68 -15.14
C CYS A 1023 3.59 22.22 -13.99
N ALA A 1024 4.13 22.11 -12.76
CA ALA A 1024 3.36 21.60 -11.64
C ALA A 1024 3.69 22.33 -10.33
N GLU A 1025 2.66 22.59 -9.51
CA GLU A 1025 2.76 23.23 -8.21
C GLU A 1025 1.97 22.45 -7.15
N ARG A 1026 2.51 22.42 -5.92
CA ARG A 1026 1.86 21.85 -4.73
C ARG A 1026 1.31 22.97 -3.84
N VAL A 1027 0.08 22.85 -3.37
CA VAL A 1027 -0.57 23.84 -2.49
C VAL A 1027 -0.98 23.18 -1.16
N SER A 1028 -0.80 23.89 -0.04
CA SER A 1028 -1.23 23.42 1.29
C SER A 1028 -2.68 23.77 1.62
N ASP A 1029 -3.23 23.20 2.68
CA ASP A 1029 -4.60 23.53 3.14
C ASP A 1029 -4.69 24.96 3.68
N GLU A 1030 -3.65 25.46 4.34
CA GLU A 1030 -3.57 26.85 4.82
C GLU A 1030 -3.64 27.84 3.66
N GLU A 1031 -2.87 27.57 2.61
CA GLU A 1031 -2.87 28.38 1.39
C GLU A 1031 -4.21 28.28 0.65
N THR A 1032 -4.83 27.11 0.68
CA THR A 1032 -6.17 26.87 0.12
C THR A 1032 -7.21 27.76 0.82
N LEU A 1033 -7.24 27.76 2.17
CA LEU A 1033 -8.14 28.60 2.95
C LEU A 1033 -7.90 30.10 2.73
N GLU A 1034 -6.63 30.53 2.69
CA GLU A 1034 -6.28 31.93 2.42
C GLU A 1034 -6.68 32.36 1.01
N THR A 1035 -6.59 31.44 0.04
CA THR A 1035 -7.02 31.69 -1.34
C THR A 1035 -8.54 31.82 -1.44
N ILE A 1036 -9.31 30.98 -0.74
CA ILE A 1036 -10.77 31.14 -0.63
C ILE A 1036 -11.11 32.52 -0.07
N LYS A 1037 -10.45 32.91 1.03
CA LYS A 1037 -10.69 34.18 1.71
C LYS A 1037 -10.32 35.40 0.85
N SER A 1038 -9.14 35.40 0.23
CA SER A 1038 -8.66 36.52 -0.58
C SER A 1038 -9.51 36.76 -1.83
N HIS A 1039 -9.99 35.70 -2.49
CA HIS A 1039 -10.90 35.83 -3.63
C HIS A 1039 -12.31 36.30 -3.23
N PHE A 1040 -12.80 35.89 -2.06
CA PHE A 1040 -14.08 36.42 -1.53
C PHE A 1040 -13.99 37.92 -1.20
N LEU A 1041 -12.89 38.36 -0.57
CA LEU A 1041 -12.67 39.76 -0.21
C LEU A 1041 -12.22 40.64 -1.40
N GLY A 1042 -11.83 40.03 -2.52
CA GLY A 1042 -11.36 40.71 -3.71
C GLY A 1042 -12.47 41.45 -4.47
N SER A 1043 -12.06 42.18 -5.51
CA SER A 1043 -12.95 42.85 -6.45
C SER A 1043 -12.62 42.40 -7.89
N PRO A 1044 -13.53 41.67 -8.57
CA PRO A 1044 -14.85 41.24 -8.10
C PRO A 1044 -14.75 40.16 -7.01
N SER A 1045 -15.72 40.15 -6.09
CA SER A 1045 -15.85 39.08 -5.10
C SER A 1045 -16.24 37.77 -5.79
N TYR A 1046 -15.58 36.68 -5.43
CA TYR A 1046 -15.84 35.35 -5.98
C TYR A 1046 -15.59 34.27 -4.94
N VAL A 1047 -16.63 33.52 -4.56
CA VAL A 1047 -16.50 32.40 -3.61
C VAL A 1047 -16.04 31.17 -4.37
N VAL A 1048 -14.97 30.55 -3.88
CA VAL A 1048 -14.37 29.38 -4.52
C VAL A 1048 -14.43 28.17 -3.61
N ASP A 1049 -14.62 27.00 -4.23
CA ASP A 1049 -14.44 25.73 -3.54
C ASP A 1049 -12.94 25.45 -3.31
N PRO A 1050 -12.57 24.57 -2.37
CA PRO A 1050 -11.17 24.28 -2.06
C PRO A 1050 -10.35 23.74 -3.24
N HIS A 1051 -10.94 22.99 -4.18
CA HIS A 1051 -10.23 22.48 -5.35
C HIS A 1051 -9.91 23.62 -6.32
N THR A 1052 -10.88 24.49 -6.62
CA THR A 1052 -10.64 25.70 -7.43
C THR A 1052 -9.60 26.60 -6.77
N ALA A 1053 -9.64 26.74 -5.44
CA ALA A 1053 -8.65 27.52 -4.70
C ALA A 1053 -7.22 26.99 -4.89
N VAL A 1054 -6.99 25.68 -4.81
CA VAL A 1054 -5.69 25.05 -5.15
C VAL A 1054 -5.23 25.46 -6.56
N GLY A 1055 -6.11 25.44 -7.55
CA GLY A 1055 -5.82 25.89 -8.90
C GLY A 1055 -5.42 27.37 -8.98
N LEU A 1056 -6.13 28.24 -8.24
CA LEU A 1056 -5.88 29.68 -8.22
C LEU A 1056 -4.55 30.04 -7.54
N THR A 1057 -4.19 29.34 -6.45
CA THR A 1057 -2.90 29.51 -5.78
C THR A 1057 -1.75 29.07 -6.68
N ALA A 1058 -1.86 27.89 -7.29
CA ALA A 1058 -0.87 27.38 -8.24
C ALA A 1058 -0.70 28.32 -9.44
N ALA A 1059 -1.81 28.81 -10.00
CA ALA A 1059 -1.79 29.78 -11.08
C ALA A 1059 -1.03 31.05 -10.70
N ALA A 1060 -1.25 31.59 -9.49
CA ALA A 1060 -0.54 32.77 -9.00
C ALA A 1060 0.97 32.56 -8.91
N ARG A 1061 1.44 31.36 -8.53
CA ARG A 1061 2.88 31.04 -8.51
C ARG A 1061 3.45 30.88 -9.92
N MET A 1062 2.75 30.14 -10.78
CA MET A 1062 3.15 29.93 -12.18
C MET A 1062 3.21 31.24 -12.96
N ALA A 1063 2.35 32.22 -12.62
CA ALA A 1063 2.34 33.54 -13.25
C ALA A 1063 3.68 34.28 -13.12
N ASN A 1064 4.47 33.99 -12.07
CA ASN A 1064 5.81 34.59 -11.89
C ASN A 1064 6.82 34.15 -12.96
N TYR A 1065 6.55 33.04 -13.65
CA TYR A 1065 7.41 32.48 -14.69
C TYR A 1065 6.84 32.67 -16.11
N ASN A 1066 5.62 33.19 -16.21
CA ASN A 1066 4.96 33.42 -17.49
C ASN A 1066 5.38 34.74 -18.13
N SER A 1067 5.19 34.83 -19.46
CA SER A 1067 5.27 36.11 -20.16
C SER A 1067 4.22 37.09 -19.60
N PRO A 1068 4.51 38.40 -19.53
CA PRO A 1068 3.52 39.41 -19.16
C PRO A 1068 2.25 39.39 -20.04
N SER A 1069 2.30 38.83 -21.25
CA SER A 1069 1.15 38.72 -22.16
C SER A 1069 0.24 37.52 -21.87
N THR A 1070 0.66 36.58 -21.02
CA THR A 1070 -0.08 35.34 -20.75
C THR A 1070 -1.29 35.59 -19.85
N VAL A 1071 -2.43 35.03 -20.26
CA VAL A 1071 -3.67 34.99 -19.50
C VAL A 1071 -3.91 33.57 -19.00
N GLN A 1072 -4.29 33.44 -17.74
CA GLN A 1072 -4.53 32.14 -17.11
C GLN A 1072 -6.03 31.85 -17.02
N ILE A 1073 -6.42 30.66 -17.49
CA ILE A 1073 -7.74 30.06 -17.27
C ILE A 1073 -7.59 28.96 -16.24
N VAL A 1074 -8.17 29.16 -15.05
CA VAL A 1074 -8.18 28.17 -13.97
C VAL A 1074 -9.46 27.38 -14.02
N LEU A 1075 -9.36 26.05 -14.03
CA LEU A 1075 -10.56 25.20 -14.03
C LEU A 1075 -11.20 25.19 -12.64
N SER A 1076 -12.45 25.63 -12.58
CA SER A 1076 -13.27 25.59 -11.37
C SER A 1076 -14.10 24.31 -11.36
N THR A 1077 -13.65 23.34 -10.55
CA THR A 1077 -14.04 21.93 -10.70
C THR A 1077 -15.24 21.54 -9.84
N ALA A 1078 -15.60 22.32 -8.82
CA ALA A 1078 -16.79 22.09 -8.02
C ALA A 1078 -17.43 23.40 -7.58
N HIS A 1079 -18.73 23.34 -7.32
CA HIS A 1079 -19.43 24.47 -6.72
C HIS A 1079 -19.07 24.60 -5.23
N PRO A 1080 -18.90 25.80 -4.65
CA PRO A 1080 -18.49 25.96 -3.25
C PRO A 1080 -19.45 25.27 -2.25
N ALA A 1081 -20.74 25.15 -2.58
CA ALA A 1081 -21.72 24.49 -1.72
C ALA A 1081 -21.45 22.99 -1.48
N LYS A 1082 -20.67 22.35 -2.35
CA LYS A 1082 -20.29 20.93 -2.22
C LYS A 1082 -19.32 20.68 -1.08
N PHE A 1083 -18.55 21.69 -0.69
CA PHE A 1083 -17.50 21.62 0.32
C PHE A 1083 -17.73 22.70 1.38
N SER A 1084 -18.94 22.68 1.94
CA SER A 1084 -19.43 23.71 2.86
C SER A 1084 -18.54 23.92 4.08
N GLU A 1085 -17.93 22.86 4.59
CA GLU A 1085 -17.04 22.90 5.76
C GLU A 1085 -15.79 23.76 5.50
N ALA A 1086 -15.05 23.49 4.42
CA ALA A 1086 -13.86 24.25 4.04
C ALA A 1086 -14.18 25.73 3.74
N VAL A 1087 -15.27 25.98 3.01
CA VAL A 1087 -15.72 27.34 2.66
C VAL A 1087 -16.13 28.11 3.92
N SER A 1088 -16.89 27.47 4.82
CA SER A 1088 -17.30 28.09 6.08
C SER A 1088 -16.10 28.35 6.99
N GLN A 1089 -15.16 27.40 7.07
CA GLN A 1089 -13.93 27.55 7.85
C GLN A 1089 -13.08 28.73 7.35
N ALA A 1090 -12.98 28.94 6.03
CA ALA A 1090 -12.24 30.05 5.43
C ALA A 1090 -12.91 31.41 5.67
N LEU A 1091 -14.25 31.46 5.67
CA LEU A 1091 -15.03 32.71 5.60
C LEU A 1091 -15.77 33.07 6.90
N GLN A 1092 -15.77 32.22 7.93
CA GLN A 1092 -16.45 32.45 9.21
C GLN A 1092 -16.10 33.78 9.91
N GLY A 1093 -14.90 34.33 9.67
CA GLY A 1093 -14.45 35.60 10.24
C GLY A 1093 -14.95 36.85 9.50
N SER A 1094 -15.62 36.70 8.35
CA SER A 1094 -16.05 37.80 7.50
C SER A 1094 -17.51 38.16 7.79
N SER A 1095 -17.75 39.34 8.37
CA SER A 1095 -19.10 39.82 8.72
C SER A 1095 -20.05 39.97 7.53
N GLN A 1096 -19.49 40.05 6.31
CA GLN A 1096 -20.26 40.16 5.07
C GLN A 1096 -20.70 38.80 4.51
N PHE A 1097 -20.15 37.68 4.99
CA PHE A 1097 -20.42 36.35 4.45
C PHE A 1097 -21.63 35.69 5.12
N ASN A 1098 -22.53 35.15 4.31
CA ASN A 1098 -23.60 34.28 4.75
C ASN A 1098 -23.71 33.09 3.77
N PHE A 1099 -23.44 31.87 4.25
CA PHE A 1099 -23.41 30.68 3.41
C PHE A 1099 -24.74 30.43 2.68
N ASP A 1100 -25.88 30.60 3.35
CA ASP A 1100 -27.20 30.37 2.76
C ASP A 1100 -27.58 31.39 1.68
N ARG A 1101 -27.12 32.64 1.82
CA ARG A 1101 -27.36 33.72 0.85
C ARG A 1101 -26.37 33.70 -0.31
N ASP A 1102 -25.08 33.48 -0.01
CA ASP A 1102 -23.98 33.71 -0.95
C ASP A 1102 -23.53 32.44 -1.68
N VAL A 1103 -23.83 31.26 -1.14
CA VAL A 1103 -23.30 29.98 -1.64
C VAL A 1103 -24.38 28.94 -1.87
N MET A 1104 -25.38 28.79 -1.01
CA MET A 1104 -26.34 27.68 -1.09
C MET A 1104 -27.25 27.78 -2.34
N PRO A 1105 -27.22 26.79 -3.27
CA PRO A 1105 -28.16 26.75 -4.39
C PRO A 1105 -29.58 26.48 -3.93
N GLU A 1106 -30.56 27.00 -4.67
CA GLU A 1106 -31.99 26.72 -4.41
C GLU A 1106 -32.30 25.23 -4.47
N GLU A 1107 -31.66 24.48 -5.37
CA GLU A 1107 -31.84 23.04 -5.55
C GLU A 1107 -31.33 22.20 -4.37
N PHE A 1108 -30.45 22.76 -3.54
CA PHE A 1108 -29.96 22.10 -2.32
C PHE A 1108 -30.91 22.34 -1.13
N LYS A 1109 -31.76 23.37 -1.18
CA LYS A 1109 -32.77 23.59 -0.15
C LYS A 1109 -33.80 22.46 -0.18
N GLY A 1110 -34.02 21.83 0.97
CA GLY A 1110 -34.92 20.67 1.06
C GLY A 1110 -34.30 19.34 0.59
N LEU A 1111 -33.05 19.33 0.09
CA LEU A 1111 -32.41 18.12 -0.44
C LEU A 1111 -32.26 17.04 0.64
N LEU A 1112 -31.89 17.43 1.86
CA LEU A 1112 -31.70 16.49 2.97
C LEU A 1112 -33.02 15.85 3.43
N GLN A 1113 -34.16 16.48 3.15
CA GLN A 1113 -35.52 16.06 3.52
C GLN A 1113 -36.20 15.19 2.45
N LYS A 1114 -35.63 15.08 1.24
CA LYS A 1114 -36.16 14.21 0.19
C LYS A 1114 -36.09 12.73 0.61
N GLU A 1115 -36.99 11.93 0.05
CA GLU A 1115 -36.96 10.48 0.21
C GLU A 1115 -35.60 9.92 -0.21
N ARG A 1116 -35.02 9.04 0.62
CA ARG A 1116 -33.73 8.40 0.37
C ARG A 1116 -33.92 6.90 0.14
N ARG A 1117 -33.24 6.36 -0.86
CA ARG A 1117 -33.08 4.92 -1.08
C ARG A 1117 -31.62 4.54 -0.83
N VAL A 1118 -31.39 3.79 0.24
CA VAL A 1118 -30.08 3.27 0.62
C VAL A 1118 -30.21 1.85 1.15
N ILE A 1119 -29.24 1.00 0.81
CA ILE A 1119 -29.15 -0.38 1.26
C ILE A 1119 -28.00 -0.45 2.27
N ASP A 1120 -28.33 -0.75 3.52
CA ASP A 1120 -27.33 -0.92 4.56
C ASP A 1120 -26.63 -2.28 4.44
N VAL A 1121 -25.30 -2.25 4.37
CA VAL A 1121 -24.44 -3.44 4.37
C VAL A 1121 -23.73 -3.53 5.73
N GLU A 1122 -24.02 -4.59 6.47
CA GLU A 1122 -23.70 -4.74 7.91
C GLU A 1122 -22.19 -4.85 8.23
N GLY A 1123 -21.33 -5.08 7.23
CA GLY A 1123 -19.88 -5.09 7.38
C GLY A 1123 -19.18 -5.11 6.01
N PRO A 1124 -17.84 -4.96 5.98
CA PRO A 1124 -17.07 -4.92 4.74
C PRO A 1124 -16.86 -6.35 4.17
N ASP A 1125 -17.95 -7.01 3.78
CA ASP A 1125 -17.97 -8.38 3.27
C ASP A 1125 -18.44 -8.40 1.81
N VAL A 1126 -17.58 -8.93 0.93
CA VAL A 1126 -17.84 -9.08 -0.51
C VAL A 1126 -19.10 -9.91 -0.76
N GLU A 1127 -19.33 -10.96 0.03
CA GLU A 1127 -20.49 -11.85 -0.13
C GLU A 1127 -21.81 -11.20 0.29
N LEU A 1128 -21.77 -10.17 1.15
CA LEU A 1128 -22.95 -9.34 1.40
C LEU A 1128 -23.29 -8.49 0.17
N VAL A 1129 -22.28 -7.91 -0.48
CA VAL A 1129 -22.47 -7.06 -1.66
C VAL A 1129 -22.90 -7.88 -2.88
N LYS A 1130 -22.34 -9.07 -3.10
CA LYS A 1130 -22.80 -10.00 -4.15
C LYS A 1130 -24.29 -10.33 -4.01
N ARG A 1131 -24.74 -10.68 -2.80
CA ARG A 1131 -26.16 -10.95 -2.53
C ARG A 1131 -27.06 -9.74 -2.79
N VAL A 1132 -26.57 -8.53 -2.59
CA VAL A 1132 -27.32 -7.32 -2.95
C VAL A 1132 -27.40 -7.22 -4.47
N ILE A 1133 -26.30 -7.38 -5.20
CA ILE A 1133 -26.28 -7.33 -6.67
C ILE A 1133 -27.23 -8.38 -7.27
N GLU A 1134 -27.11 -9.64 -6.87
CA GLU A 1134 -27.96 -10.77 -7.32
C GLU A 1134 -29.44 -10.59 -7.00
N LYS A 1135 -29.78 -9.82 -5.97
CA LYS A 1135 -31.17 -9.53 -5.62
C LYS A 1135 -31.83 -8.56 -6.62
N TYR A 1136 -31.05 -7.69 -7.25
CA TYR A 1136 -31.55 -6.60 -8.09
C TYR A 1136 -31.19 -6.73 -9.59
N VAL A 1137 -30.30 -7.64 -9.95
CA VAL A 1137 -29.91 -7.97 -11.33
C VAL A 1137 -30.24 -9.42 -11.63
#